data_AF-A0A9P3LTZ7-F1
#
_entry.id   AF-A0A9P3LTZ7-F1
#
_cell.length_a   1.000
_cell.length_b   1.000
_cell.length_c   1.000
_cell.angle_alpha   90.00
_cell.angle_beta   90.00
_cell.angle_gamma   90.00
#
_symmetry.space_group_name_H-M   'P 1'
#
loop_
_entity.id
_entity.type
_entity.pdbx_description
1 polymer ?
#
loop_
_entity_poly.entity_id
_entity_poly.type
_entity_poly.pdbx_seq_one_letter_code
_entity_poly.pdbx_strand_id
1 'polypeptide(L)'
;MADTAFDFLGDATIRASTGDAASTRAKEEEDAFSAAVSVWKGIQLPAVQQEMDTQSVELLEQQQQSLAGRKRLAELTREFKKVPDQEKLQQFKLLLKAYQGEIDSITKREKATAQAFLSVYNALGQAPDPFKLLQVAVDQSSKLDEINSLQAENIRLKEENASLNKQAANLRSMSSNTTKLQQRLTRMETKQEETIQEKVKEKEQAFREEWEEKIRSAKEREHDLQRQLNQAKDQLKTLKHTNDFTQATLVDHSQKYEEEVVAKLAELDIVLLDYERANSRISELEGQNELLRGQLDGMQGRGVDNERAATLEQTIENQDVEILNLTTSLENLKTSNKKQLATLERKTTALQREVQEKTEEIEATKHKLEQYKDYDTVKNELEILKYIEFSNSRDADDDWDERVLTLASKNLEKPLEILLMEKNKRLENDLTELKVLHESVSRDLEDIRTRHEISTRQLGSQTQLIQRLEEDITRMNQSSGGAVAGSGVGVGSNGYFVGTPGSNVAGYQHPSSPPFGKLSFSGEVVGGVALGPVLPGTPHTPGFPSAATIGGEGVPAGRVSTPMGGSSAPVSSADQSILPIITSQRDRFRQRNGELEEQLRQQSEQISNLRNETSQLQKDNLKLYEKMKYMQSYRDDAASGAGAGAYSGSAASAMVDYSSPFRSAGSSSNGGIVGRAASGAGYKKNDGDEVQMQSLDPTDRYRNMYEESMNPFEAFHKKEESRRFNSMTPADKAMLTLSRLVLTNKWTRSMLVAYTMGLHFLMVMMLYKMSAWEECRHDHETPNDANPMFPGDA
;
A
#
# COMPACT_ATOMS: atom_id res chain seq x y z
N MET A 1 -29.39 -27.21 8.91
CA MET A 1 -30.76 -26.93 8.42
C MET A 1 -31.16 -28.08 7.54
N ALA A 2 -32.32 -28.64 7.85
CA ALA A 2 -32.77 -29.98 7.46
C ALA A 2 -33.30 -30.06 6.02
N ASP A 3 -33.30 -31.31 5.55
CA ASP A 3 -33.99 -31.91 4.41
C ASP A 3 -35.15 -31.12 3.79
N THR A 4 -35.00 -30.80 2.50
CA THR A 4 -36.11 -30.60 1.56
C THR A 4 -35.79 -31.35 0.26
N ALA A 5 -35.93 -32.67 0.30
CA ALA A 5 -35.85 -33.56 -0.85
C ALA A 5 -37.12 -34.44 -0.88
N PHE A 6 -38.28 -33.82 -1.09
CA PHE A 6 -39.54 -34.55 -1.30
C PHE A 6 -40.54 -33.63 -2.00
N ASP A 7 -40.55 -33.65 -3.35
CA ASP A 7 -41.81 -33.48 -4.14
C ASP A 7 -41.66 -33.59 -5.68
N PHE A 8 -40.51 -33.98 -6.24
CA PHE A 8 -40.35 -34.01 -7.71
C PHE A 8 -40.80 -35.32 -8.40
N LEU A 9 -41.33 -36.29 -7.66
CA LEU A 9 -41.71 -37.61 -8.21
C LEU A 9 -43.17 -37.71 -8.68
N GLY A 10 -44.06 -36.81 -8.24
CA GLY A 10 -45.47 -36.81 -8.66
C GLY A 10 -45.70 -36.24 -10.07
N ASP A 11 -44.84 -35.33 -10.52
CA ASP A 11 -44.97 -34.64 -11.81
C ASP A 11 -44.42 -35.48 -13.00
N ALA A 12 -43.52 -36.42 -12.72
CA ALA A 12 -42.93 -37.30 -13.74
C ALA A 12 -43.92 -38.37 -14.27
N THR A 13 -44.83 -38.86 -13.42
CA THR A 13 -45.76 -39.95 -13.79
C THR A 13 -46.91 -39.46 -14.66
N ILE A 14 -47.39 -38.22 -14.47
CA ILE A 14 -48.44 -37.62 -15.33
C ILE A 14 -47.88 -37.25 -16.70
N ARG A 15 -46.63 -36.77 -16.76
CA ARG A 15 -45.97 -36.45 -18.03
C ARG A 15 -45.69 -37.68 -18.90
N ALA A 16 -45.42 -38.82 -18.28
CA ALA A 16 -45.20 -40.10 -18.96
C ALA A 16 -46.48 -40.65 -19.62
N SER A 17 -47.65 -40.56 -18.98
CA SER A 17 -48.90 -41.09 -19.56
C SER A 17 -49.48 -40.20 -20.67
N THR A 18 -49.29 -38.88 -20.60
CA THR A 18 -49.68 -37.96 -21.68
C THR A 18 -48.79 -38.06 -22.91
N GLY A 19 -47.51 -38.41 -22.73
CA GLY A 19 -46.56 -38.59 -23.84
C GLY A 19 -46.88 -39.82 -24.69
N ASP A 20 -47.33 -40.91 -24.06
CA ASP A 20 -47.65 -42.16 -24.76
C ASP A 20 -48.90 -42.05 -25.64
N ALA A 21 -49.93 -41.34 -25.16
CA ALA A 21 -51.16 -41.08 -25.92
C ALA A 21 -50.95 -40.08 -27.09
N ALA A 22 -50.02 -39.13 -26.96
CA ALA A 22 -49.64 -38.23 -28.05
C ALA A 22 -48.77 -38.93 -29.10
N SER A 23 -47.90 -39.85 -28.66
CA SER A 23 -47.03 -40.66 -29.51
C SER A 23 -47.84 -41.62 -30.39
N THR A 24 -48.84 -42.33 -29.84
CA THR A 24 -49.70 -43.22 -30.62
C THR A 24 -50.51 -42.48 -31.67
N ARG A 25 -51.09 -41.33 -31.32
CA ARG A 25 -51.85 -40.50 -32.26
C ARG A 25 -50.99 -39.92 -33.39
N ALA A 26 -49.76 -39.50 -33.09
CA ALA A 26 -48.82 -39.03 -34.10
C ALA A 26 -48.44 -40.15 -35.09
N LYS A 27 -48.32 -41.38 -34.60
CA LYS A 27 -48.01 -42.57 -35.40
C LYS A 27 -49.16 -42.96 -36.34
N GLU A 28 -50.41 -42.88 -35.84
CA GLU A 28 -51.59 -43.09 -36.68
C GLU A 28 -51.74 -42.02 -37.78
N GLU A 29 -51.40 -40.77 -37.47
CA GLU A 29 -51.40 -39.67 -38.45
C GLU A 29 -50.28 -39.84 -39.50
N GLU A 30 -49.11 -40.35 -39.11
CA GLU A 30 -47.98 -40.67 -40.00
C GLU A 30 -48.29 -41.85 -40.93
N ASP A 31 -48.90 -42.91 -40.40
CA ASP A 31 -49.35 -44.06 -41.18
C ASP A 31 -50.45 -43.67 -42.18
N ALA A 32 -51.39 -42.80 -41.76
CA ALA A 32 -52.43 -42.26 -42.64
C ALA A 32 -51.86 -41.34 -43.73
N PHE A 33 -50.85 -40.53 -43.42
CA PHE A 33 -50.14 -39.68 -44.37
C PHE A 33 -49.39 -40.51 -45.41
N SER A 34 -48.65 -41.53 -44.97
CA SER A 34 -47.92 -42.46 -45.85
C SER A 34 -48.86 -43.22 -46.80
N ALA A 35 -49.99 -43.72 -46.27
CA ALA A 35 -51.02 -44.38 -47.08
C ALA A 35 -51.60 -43.44 -48.14
N ALA A 36 -51.90 -42.19 -47.77
CA ALA A 36 -52.46 -41.20 -48.69
C ALA A 36 -51.48 -40.79 -49.81
N VAL A 37 -50.19 -40.65 -49.49
CA VAL A 37 -49.13 -40.40 -50.48
C VAL A 37 -49.02 -41.56 -51.48
N SER A 38 -49.15 -42.81 -51.00
CA SER A 38 -49.15 -43.99 -51.86
C SER A 38 -50.32 -43.97 -52.87
N VAL A 39 -51.52 -43.58 -52.43
CA VAL A 39 -52.70 -43.43 -53.30
C VAL A 39 -52.48 -42.35 -54.37
N TRP A 40 -52.00 -41.17 -54.00
CA TRP A 40 -51.68 -40.10 -54.95
C TRP A 40 -50.58 -40.47 -55.95
N LYS A 41 -49.59 -41.26 -55.50
CA LYS A 41 -48.56 -41.83 -56.39
C LYS A 41 -49.15 -42.84 -57.37
N GLY A 42 -50.13 -43.64 -56.94
CA GLY A 42 -50.83 -44.61 -57.78
C GLY A 42 -51.71 -43.98 -58.85
N ILE A 43 -52.39 -42.87 -58.52
CA ILE A 43 -53.27 -42.12 -59.45
C ILE A 43 -52.48 -41.56 -60.64
N GLN A 44 -51.22 -41.16 -60.45
CA GLN A 44 -50.36 -40.61 -61.51
C GLN A 44 -51.09 -39.53 -62.32
N LEU A 45 -51.48 -38.44 -61.66
CA LEU A 45 -52.23 -37.33 -62.27
C LEU A 45 -51.72 -36.89 -63.66
N PRO A 46 -50.41 -36.81 -63.94
CA PRO A 46 -49.90 -36.47 -65.27
C PRO A 46 -50.29 -37.47 -66.36
N ALA A 47 -50.34 -38.77 -66.04
CA ALA A 47 -50.74 -39.81 -66.98
C ALA A 47 -52.26 -39.74 -67.28
N VAL A 48 -53.08 -39.50 -66.25
CA VAL A 48 -54.53 -39.29 -66.39
C VAL A 48 -54.81 -38.03 -67.23
N GLN A 49 -54.04 -36.96 -67.04
CA GLN A 49 -54.13 -35.74 -67.84
C GLN A 49 -53.80 -36.03 -69.31
N GLN A 50 -52.72 -36.77 -69.59
CA GLN A 50 -52.35 -37.15 -70.95
C GLN A 50 -53.41 -38.02 -71.64
N GLU A 51 -54.03 -38.95 -70.92
CA GLU A 51 -55.13 -39.78 -71.42
C GLU A 51 -56.37 -38.92 -71.74
N MET A 52 -56.72 -38.00 -70.85
CA MET A 52 -57.81 -37.02 -71.05
C MET A 52 -57.56 -36.13 -72.26
N ASP A 53 -56.33 -35.63 -72.44
CA ASP A 53 -55.97 -34.78 -73.58
C ASP A 53 -56.14 -35.55 -74.89
N THR A 54 -55.73 -36.82 -74.92
CA THR A 54 -55.89 -37.71 -76.08
C THR A 54 -57.36 -37.98 -76.38
N GLN A 55 -58.14 -38.35 -75.36
CA GLN A 55 -59.59 -38.60 -75.50
C GLN A 55 -60.36 -37.35 -75.92
N SER A 56 -59.92 -36.15 -75.47
CA SER A 56 -60.55 -34.88 -75.84
C SER A 56 -60.38 -34.58 -77.32
N VAL A 57 -59.20 -34.85 -77.89
CA VAL A 57 -58.94 -34.71 -79.33
C VAL A 57 -59.80 -35.69 -80.14
N GLU A 58 -59.86 -36.96 -79.71
CA GLU A 58 -60.68 -37.98 -80.37
C GLU A 58 -62.19 -37.64 -80.32
N LEU A 59 -62.69 -37.13 -79.18
CA LEU A 59 -64.08 -36.69 -79.05
C LEU A 59 -64.40 -35.51 -79.96
N LEU A 60 -63.47 -34.57 -80.12
CA LEU A 60 -63.62 -33.41 -80.99
C LEU A 60 -63.64 -33.84 -82.47
N GLU A 61 -62.80 -34.79 -82.84
CA GLU A 61 -62.81 -35.40 -84.18
C GLU A 61 -64.12 -36.16 -84.44
N GLN A 62 -64.58 -36.98 -83.50
CA GLN A 62 -65.86 -37.69 -83.59
C GLN A 62 -67.06 -36.73 -83.66
N GLN A 63 -67.00 -35.59 -82.97
CA GLN A 63 -68.00 -34.54 -83.07
C GLN A 63 -68.04 -33.94 -84.49
N GLN A 64 -66.88 -33.65 -85.08
CA GLN A 64 -66.77 -33.16 -86.45
C GLN A 64 -67.29 -34.19 -87.47
N GLN A 65 -66.95 -35.46 -87.28
CA GLN A 65 -67.43 -36.57 -88.12
C GLN A 65 -68.96 -36.75 -88.03
N SER A 66 -69.58 -36.62 -86.84
CA SER A 66 -71.04 -36.67 -86.71
C SER A 66 -71.75 -35.47 -87.36
N LEU A 67 -71.15 -34.28 -87.32
CA LEU A 67 -71.67 -33.12 -88.06
C LEU A 67 -71.62 -33.36 -89.59
N ALA A 68 -70.55 -33.96 -90.09
CA ALA A 68 -70.43 -34.32 -91.50
C ALA A 68 -71.39 -35.47 -91.89
N GLY A 69 -71.52 -36.50 -91.05
CA GLY A 69 -72.45 -37.62 -91.23
C GLY A 69 -73.91 -37.17 -91.27
N ARG A 70 -74.30 -36.25 -90.37
CA ARG A 70 -75.62 -35.61 -90.39
C ARG A 70 -75.91 -34.85 -91.70
N LYS A 71 -74.94 -34.08 -92.21
CA LYS A 71 -75.08 -33.39 -93.51
C LYS A 71 -75.25 -34.38 -94.66
N ARG A 72 -74.43 -35.44 -94.68
CA ARG A 72 -74.50 -36.52 -95.69
C ARG A 72 -75.85 -37.26 -95.65
N LEU A 73 -76.39 -37.52 -94.46
CA LEU A 73 -77.72 -38.13 -94.31
C LEU A 73 -78.83 -37.23 -94.84
N ALA A 74 -78.77 -35.92 -94.57
CA ALA A 74 -79.73 -34.97 -95.11
C ALA A 74 -79.70 -34.95 -96.65
N GLU A 75 -78.51 -35.01 -97.25
CA GLU A 75 -78.34 -35.10 -98.71
C GLU A 75 -78.87 -36.40 -99.29
N LEU A 76 -78.51 -37.56 -98.72
CA LEU A 76 -79.01 -38.88 -99.15
C LEU A 76 -80.53 -38.98 -99.00
N THR A 77 -81.10 -38.39 -97.95
CA THR A 77 -82.56 -38.33 -97.75
C THR A 77 -83.23 -37.45 -98.80
N ARG A 78 -82.59 -36.33 -99.20
CA ARG A 78 -83.07 -35.45 -100.25
C ARG A 78 -83.02 -36.12 -101.62
N GLU A 79 -81.95 -36.87 -101.90
CA GLU A 79 -81.78 -37.55 -103.17
C GLU A 79 -82.71 -38.76 -103.31
N PHE A 80 -82.92 -39.53 -102.23
CA PHE A 80 -83.89 -40.62 -102.17
C PHE A 80 -85.32 -40.19 -102.56
N LYS A 81 -85.73 -38.97 -102.18
CA LYS A 81 -87.05 -38.42 -102.55
C LYS A 81 -87.25 -38.26 -104.07
N LYS A 82 -86.18 -38.17 -104.85
CA LYS A 82 -86.21 -37.93 -106.31
C LYS A 82 -86.18 -39.23 -107.14
N VAL A 83 -85.97 -40.38 -106.50
CA VAL A 83 -85.79 -41.68 -107.17
C VAL A 83 -87.15 -42.21 -107.67
N PRO A 84 -87.24 -42.84 -108.85
CA PRO A 84 -88.47 -43.50 -109.33
C PRO A 84 -88.90 -44.69 -108.46
N ASP A 85 -90.21 -44.97 -108.37
CA ASP A 85 -90.78 -45.95 -107.43
C ASP A 85 -90.22 -47.37 -107.55
N GLN A 86 -89.82 -47.79 -108.75
CA GLN A 86 -89.23 -49.11 -109.03
C GLN A 86 -87.83 -49.28 -108.40
N GLU A 87 -87.08 -48.20 -108.20
CA GLU A 87 -85.72 -48.20 -107.63
C GLU A 87 -85.68 -47.78 -106.15
N LYS A 88 -86.75 -47.15 -105.65
CA LYS A 88 -86.86 -46.72 -104.24
C LYS A 88 -86.61 -47.86 -103.26
N LEU A 89 -87.09 -49.08 -103.54
CA LEU A 89 -86.91 -50.20 -102.61
C LEU A 89 -85.43 -50.58 -102.42
N GLN A 90 -84.59 -50.39 -103.44
CA GLN A 90 -83.15 -50.63 -103.36
C GLN A 90 -82.42 -49.48 -102.63
N GLN A 91 -82.77 -48.23 -102.95
CA GLN A 91 -82.16 -47.06 -102.30
C GLN A 91 -82.61 -46.87 -100.84
N PHE A 92 -83.81 -47.34 -100.47
CA PHE A 92 -84.31 -47.30 -99.10
C PHE A 92 -83.43 -48.15 -98.16
N LYS A 93 -82.99 -49.33 -98.61
CA LYS A 93 -82.05 -50.17 -97.84
C LYS A 93 -80.72 -49.47 -97.59
N LEU A 94 -80.20 -48.74 -98.58
CA LEU A 94 -78.97 -47.95 -98.44
C LEU A 94 -79.16 -46.78 -97.48
N LEU A 95 -80.27 -46.06 -97.58
CA LEU A 95 -80.59 -44.94 -96.69
C LEU A 95 -80.77 -45.38 -95.24
N LEU A 96 -81.52 -46.46 -95.01
CA LEU A 96 -81.72 -47.05 -93.68
C LEU A 96 -80.38 -47.47 -93.06
N LYS A 97 -79.50 -48.10 -93.84
CA LYS A 97 -78.15 -48.48 -93.40
C LYS A 97 -77.29 -47.27 -93.05
N ALA A 98 -77.44 -46.16 -93.77
CA ALA A 98 -76.75 -44.92 -93.44
C ALA A 98 -77.27 -44.30 -92.12
N TYR A 99 -78.59 -44.26 -91.90
CA TYR A 99 -79.18 -43.79 -90.64
C TYR A 99 -78.76 -44.68 -89.45
N GLN A 100 -78.78 -46.00 -89.63
CA GLN A 100 -78.29 -46.94 -88.64
C GLN A 100 -76.82 -46.66 -88.30
N GLY A 101 -75.98 -46.44 -89.32
CA GLY A 101 -74.56 -46.12 -89.12
C GLY A 101 -74.31 -44.84 -88.32
N GLU A 102 -75.12 -43.78 -88.52
CA GLU A 102 -75.01 -42.56 -87.73
C GLU A 102 -75.50 -42.75 -86.29
N ILE A 103 -76.60 -43.48 -86.08
CA ILE A 103 -77.10 -43.83 -84.74
C ILE A 103 -76.05 -44.64 -83.98
N ASP A 104 -75.41 -45.61 -84.63
CA ASP A 104 -74.35 -46.43 -84.04
C ASP A 104 -73.11 -45.57 -83.69
N SER A 105 -72.70 -44.65 -84.58
CA SER A 105 -71.61 -43.70 -84.33
C SER A 105 -71.91 -42.77 -83.16
N ILE A 106 -73.12 -42.23 -83.06
CA ILE A 106 -73.54 -41.37 -81.94
C ILE A 106 -73.54 -42.15 -80.62
N THR A 107 -74.10 -43.37 -80.63
CA THR A 107 -74.13 -44.26 -79.45
C THR A 107 -72.71 -44.63 -79.00
N LYS A 108 -71.80 -44.87 -79.95
CA LYS A 108 -70.39 -45.14 -79.65
C LYS A 108 -69.71 -43.94 -79.01
N ARG A 109 -69.94 -42.73 -79.52
CA ARG A 109 -69.41 -41.47 -78.96
C ARG A 109 -69.93 -41.21 -77.54
N GLU A 110 -71.22 -41.43 -77.30
CA GLU A 110 -71.83 -41.29 -75.97
C GLU A 110 -71.19 -42.25 -74.97
N LYS A 111 -71.04 -43.53 -75.35
CA LYS A 111 -70.36 -44.53 -74.50
C LYS A 111 -68.90 -44.17 -74.23
N ALA A 112 -68.17 -43.70 -75.24
CA ALA A 112 -66.78 -43.27 -75.09
C ALA A 112 -66.67 -42.07 -74.13
N THR A 113 -67.57 -41.09 -74.23
CA THR A 113 -67.60 -39.92 -73.33
C THR A 113 -67.95 -40.32 -71.90
N ALA A 114 -68.94 -41.22 -71.72
CA ALA A 114 -69.31 -41.72 -70.41
C ALA A 114 -68.20 -42.55 -69.76
N GLN A 115 -67.49 -43.37 -70.55
CA GLN A 115 -66.34 -44.15 -70.09
C GLN A 115 -65.16 -43.25 -69.71
N ALA A 116 -64.85 -42.23 -70.51
CA ALA A 116 -63.82 -41.23 -70.21
C ALA A 116 -64.11 -40.50 -68.88
N PHE A 117 -65.35 -40.03 -68.69
CA PHE A 117 -65.78 -39.38 -67.46
C PHE A 117 -65.66 -40.31 -66.23
N LEU A 118 -66.14 -41.56 -66.35
CA LEU A 118 -66.06 -42.53 -65.26
C LEU A 118 -64.62 -42.92 -64.93
N SER A 119 -63.71 -42.98 -65.91
CA SER A 119 -62.29 -43.23 -65.68
C SER A 119 -61.69 -42.18 -64.75
N VAL A 120 -61.93 -40.90 -65.06
CA VAL A 120 -61.44 -39.75 -64.28
C VAL A 120 -62.11 -39.68 -62.90
N TYR A 121 -63.42 -39.91 -62.84
CA TYR A 121 -64.16 -39.91 -61.59
C TYR A 121 -63.68 -41.04 -60.65
N ASN A 122 -63.39 -42.23 -61.17
CA ASN A 122 -62.86 -43.32 -60.36
C ASN A 122 -61.44 -43.03 -59.86
N ALA A 123 -60.60 -42.40 -60.69
CA ALA A 123 -59.24 -42.00 -60.30
C ALA A 123 -59.25 -40.92 -59.20
N LEU A 124 -60.11 -39.90 -59.31
CA LEU A 124 -60.20 -38.80 -58.35
C LEU A 124 -61.08 -39.10 -57.13
N GLY A 125 -62.11 -39.94 -57.28
CA GLY A 125 -63.03 -40.30 -56.20
C GLY A 125 -62.41 -41.17 -55.12
N GLN A 126 -61.32 -41.88 -55.43
CA GLN A 126 -60.53 -42.63 -54.46
C GLN A 126 -59.38 -41.81 -53.85
N ALA A 127 -59.18 -40.57 -54.32
CA ALA A 127 -58.07 -39.73 -53.87
C ALA A 127 -58.40 -39.06 -52.51
N PRO A 128 -57.53 -39.18 -51.50
CA PRO A 128 -57.68 -38.46 -50.24
C PRO A 128 -57.42 -36.96 -50.43
N ASP A 129 -58.02 -36.12 -49.58
CA ASP A 129 -57.93 -34.65 -49.66
C ASP A 129 -56.46 -34.16 -49.64
N PRO A 130 -55.98 -33.51 -50.71
CA PRO A 130 -54.59 -33.08 -50.82
C PRO A 130 -54.26 -31.89 -49.92
N PHE A 131 -55.24 -31.06 -49.56
CA PHE A 131 -55.01 -29.88 -48.71
C PHE A 131 -54.55 -30.28 -47.31
N LYS A 132 -55.21 -31.28 -46.72
CA LYS A 132 -54.85 -31.80 -45.38
C LYS A 132 -53.46 -32.42 -45.34
N LEU A 133 -53.08 -33.12 -46.42
CA LEU A 133 -51.74 -33.71 -46.53
C LEU A 133 -50.67 -32.61 -46.58
N LEU A 134 -50.86 -31.58 -47.39
CA LEU A 134 -49.92 -30.46 -47.46
C LEU A 134 -49.83 -29.69 -46.14
N GLN A 135 -50.95 -29.54 -45.42
CA GLN A 135 -50.95 -28.92 -44.10
C GLN A 135 -50.14 -29.73 -43.08
N VAL A 136 -50.36 -31.05 -43.01
CA VAL A 136 -49.60 -31.94 -42.12
C VAL A 136 -48.11 -31.93 -42.47
N ALA A 137 -47.76 -31.91 -43.76
CA ALA A 137 -46.36 -31.83 -44.21
C ALA A 137 -45.68 -30.51 -43.80
N VAL A 138 -46.39 -29.38 -43.90
CA VAL A 138 -45.90 -28.07 -43.44
C VAL A 138 -45.74 -28.05 -41.91
N ASP A 139 -46.72 -28.59 -41.18
CA ASP A 139 -46.67 -28.67 -39.72
C ASP A 139 -45.52 -29.60 -39.27
N GLN A 140 -45.32 -30.73 -39.92
CA GLN A 140 -44.18 -31.62 -39.67
C GLN A 140 -42.84 -30.94 -39.97
N SER A 141 -42.72 -30.17 -41.06
CA SER A 141 -41.51 -29.40 -41.37
C SER A 141 -41.20 -28.37 -40.27
N SER A 142 -42.21 -27.65 -39.77
CA SER A 142 -42.01 -26.67 -38.69
C SER A 142 -41.57 -27.30 -37.38
N LYS A 143 -42.12 -28.48 -37.04
CA LYS A 143 -41.69 -29.27 -35.88
C LYS A 143 -40.24 -29.76 -36.02
N LEU A 144 -39.82 -30.09 -37.24
CA LEU A 144 -38.46 -30.55 -37.52
C LEU A 144 -37.44 -29.42 -37.31
N ASP A 145 -37.78 -28.19 -37.71
CA ASP A 145 -36.98 -27.00 -37.42
C ASP A 145 -36.89 -26.71 -35.92
N GLU A 146 -38.00 -26.84 -35.18
CA GLU A 146 -38.02 -26.71 -33.72
C GLU A 146 -37.12 -27.76 -33.06
N ILE A 147 -37.24 -29.03 -33.46
CA ILE A 147 -36.39 -30.12 -32.95
C ILE A 147 -34.91 -29.85 -33.22
N ASN A 148 -34.54 -29.39 -34.42
CA ASN A 148 -33.17 -29.05 -34.76
C ASN A 148 -32.64 -27.90 -33.89
N SER A 149 -33.47 -26.88 -33.64
CA SER A 149 -33.12 -25.76 -32.76
C SER A 149 -32.88 -26.21 -31.31
N LEU A 150 -33.76 -27.09 -30.80
CA LEU A 150 -33.64 -27.65 -29.45
C LEU A 150 -32.42 -28.58 -29.33
N GLN A 151 -32.10 -29.35 -30.37
CA GLN A 151 -30.89 -30.18 -30.41
C GLN A 151 -29.62 -29.33 -30.38
N ALA A 152 -29.57 -28.24 -31.17
CA ALA A 152 -28.44 -27.31 -31.16
C ALA A 152 -28.26 -26.65 -29.79
N GLU A 153 -29.36 -26.25 -29.14
CA GLU A 153 -29.31 -25.71 -27.78
C GLU A 153 -28.83 -26.75 -26.76
N ASN A 154 -29.29 -28.01 -26.87
CA ASN A 154 -28.85 -29.09 -25.99
C ASN A 154 -27.34 -29.37 -26.09
N ILE A 155 -26.80 -29.33 -27.32
CA ILE A 155 -25.35 -29.46 -27.56
C ILE A 155 -24.62 -28.29 -26.89
N ARG A 156 -25.09 -27.05 -27.10
CA ARG A 156 -24.49 -25.85 -26.50
C ARG A 156 -24.50 -25.92 -24.97
N LEU A 157 -25.62 -26.32 -24.36
CA LEU A 157 -25.75 -26.48 -22.90
C LEU A 157 -24.85 -27.59 -22.36
N LYS A 158 -24.61 -28.67 -23.11
CA LYS A 158 -23.65 -29.72 -22.74
C LYS A 158 -22.21 -29.23 -22.78
N GLU A 159 -21.85 -28.47 -23.81
CA GLU A 159 -20.52 -27.85 -23.91
C GLU A 159 -20.27 -26.84 -22.79
N GLU A 160 -21.27 -26.00 -22.49
CA GLU A 160 -21.22 -25.04 -21.40
C GLU A 160 -21.03 -25.75 -20.05
N ASN A 161 -21.82 -26.78 -19.75
CA ASN A 161 -21.66 -27.60 -18.55
C ASN A 161 -20.30 -28.28 -18.47
N ALA A 162 -19.78 -28.79 -19.59
CA ALA A 162 -18.44 -29.37 -19.62
C ALA A 162 -17.35 -28.32 -19.33
N SER A 163 -17.52 -27.10 -19.85
CA SER A 163 -16.61 -25.98 -19.59
C SER A 163 -16.66 -25.53 -18.13
N LEU A 164 -17.85 -25.40 -17.55
CA LEU A 164 -18.06 -25.04 -16.15
C LEU A 164 -17.49 -26.11 -15.21
N ASN A 165 -17.66 -27.40 -15.53
CA ASN A 165 -17.05 -28.48 -14.76
C ASN A 165 -15.51 -28.45 -14.82
N LYS A 166 -14.91 -28.13 -15.98
CA LYS A 166 -13.46 -27.94 -16.08
C LYS A 166 -12.98 -26.75 -15.25
N GLN A 167 -13.72 -25.63 -15.25
CA GLN A 167 -13.41 -24.47 -14.42
C GLN A 167 -13.52 -24.80 -12.92
N ALA A 168 -14.57 -25.52 -12.52
CA ALA A 168 -14.74 -25.97 -11.14
C ALA A 168 -13.60 -26.92 -10.68
N ALA A 169 -13.16 -27.84 -11.54
CA ALA A 169 -12.02 -28.71 -11.26
C ALA A 169 -10.72 -27.91 -11.12
N ASN A 170 -10.50 -26.91 -11.97
CA ASN A 170 -9.33 -26.03 -11.89
C ASN A 170 -9.35 -25.21 -10.57
N LEU A 171 -10.49 -24.60 -10.22
CA LEU A 171 -10.66 -23.87 -8.97
C LEU A 171 -10.41 -24.76 -7.74
N ARG A 172 -10.87 -26.03 -7.75
CA ARG A 172 -10.56 -27.00 -6.67
C ARG A 172 -9.07 -27.29 -6.57
N SER A 173 -8.37 -27.44 -7.70
CA SER A 173 -6.92 -27.67 -7.71
C SER A 173 -6.15 -26.45 -7.19
N MET A 174 -6.57 -25.24 -7.57
CA MET A 174 -5.97 -24.00 -7.12
C MET A 174 -6.21 -23.76 -5.63
N SER A 175 -7.42 -24.06 -5.13
CA SER A 175 -7.73 -24.04 -3.69
C SER A 175 -6.82 -24.99 -2.90
N SER A 176 -6.61 -26.23 -3.37
CA SER A 176 -5.67 -27.17 -2.73
C SER A 176 -4.24 -26.64 -2.68
N ASN A 177 -3.77 -25.98 -3.75
CA ASN A 177 -2.44 -25.35 -3.78
C ASN A 177 -2.36 -24.16 -2.82
N THR A 178 -3.39 -23.33 -2.76
CA THR A 178 -3.48 -22.21 -1.80
C THR A 178 -3.43 -22.72 -0.36
N THR A 179 -4.15 -23.80 -0.02
CA THR A 179 -4.10 -24.39 1.32
C THR A 179 -2.70 -24.92 1.65
N LYS A 180 -2.01 -25.57 0.70
CA LYS A 180 -0.62 -26.03 0.90
C LYS A 180 0.35 -24.86 1.10
N LEU A 181 0.19 -23.77 0.34
CA LEU A 181 0.98 -22.56 0.48
C LEU A 181 0.73 -21.89 1.83
N GLN A 182 -0.53 -21.78 2.26
CA GLN A 182 -0.90 -21.29 3.59
C GLN A 182 -0.28 -22.14 4.69
N GLN A 183 -0.36 -23.47 4.61
CA GLN A 183 0.29 -24.36 5.60
C GLN A 183 1.82 -24.20 5.63
N ARG A 184 2.45 -23.92 4.49
CA ARG A 184 3.89 -23.67 4.44
C ARG A 184 4.25 -22.32 5.04
N LEU A 185 3.43 -21.29 4.79
CA LEU A 185 3.60 -19.96 5.37
C LEU A 185 3.47 -20.02 6.89
N THR A 186 2.40 -20.63 7.41
CA THR A 186 2.20 -20.76 8.86
C THR A 186 3.33 -21.55 9.52
N ARG A 187 3.84 -22.62 8.90
CA ARG A 187 5.02 -23.35 9.41
C ARG A 187 6.30 -22.51 9.43
N MET A 188 6.49 -21.63 8.45
CA MET A 188 7.65 -20.73 8.42
C MET A 188 7.51 -19.63 9.46
N GLU A 189 6.31 -19.08 9.63
CA GLU A 189 5.98 -18.09 10.66
C GLU A 189 6.16 -18.67 12.06
N THR A 190 5.62 -19.86 12.35
CA THR A 190 5.81 -20.50 13.66
C THR A 190 7.28 -20.79 13.95
N LYS A 191 8.04 -21.26 12.95
CA LYS A 191 9.48 -21.51 13.13
C LYS A 191 10.27 -20.21 13.37
N GLN A 192 9.90 -19.14 12.68
CA GLN A 192 10.51 -17.82 12.91
C GLN A 192 10.16 -17.29 14.30
N GLU A 193 8.90 -17.42 14.72
CA GLU A 193 8.44 -17.04 16.05
C GLU A 193 9.16 -17.84 17.14
N GLU A 194 9.28 -19.16 17.00
CA GLU A 194 10.06 -20.01 17.91
C GLU A 194 11.52 -19.55 18.00
N THR A 195 12.15 -19.22 16.87
CA THR A 195 13.54 -18.74 16.83
C THR A 195 13.68 -17.37 17.49
N ILE A 196 12.69 -16.48 17.31
CA ILE A 196 12.66 -15.16 17.95
C ILE A 196 12.48 -15.32 19.46
N GLN A 197 11.53 -16.16 19.89
CA GLN A 197 11.29 -16.45 21.31
C GLN A 197 12.51 -17.08 21.98
N GLU A 198 13.20 -18.00 21.31
CA GLU A 198 14.45 -18.59 21.82
C GLU A 198 15.52 -17.50 22.02
N LYS A 199 15.74 -16.64 21.01
CA LYS A 199 16.69 -15.51 21.13
C LYS A 199 16.31 -14.50 22.19
N VAL A 200 15.02 -14.20 22.36
CA VAL A 200 14.53 -13.31 23.43
C VAL A 200 14.81 -13.94 24.78
N LYS A 201 14.49 -15.22 24.98
CA LYS A 201 14.77 -15.94 26.23
C LYS A 201 16.26 -15.97 26.55
N GLU A 202 17.12 -16.25 25.57
CA GLU A 202 18.58 -16.19 25.73
C GLU A 202 19.05 -14.80 26.15
N LYS A 203 18.53 -13.74 25.52
CA LYS A 203 18.89 -12.35 25.87
C LYS A 203 18.39 -11.93 27.24
N GLU A 204 17.16 -12.30 27.60
CA GLU A 204 16.64 -12.07 28.93
C GLU A 204 17.46 -12.81 29.99
N GLN A 205 17.86 -14.06 29.72
CA GLN A 205 18.71 -14.81 30.64
C GLN A 205 20.07 -14.15 30.80
N ALA A 206 20.71 -13.74 29.69
CA ALA A 206 21.98 -13.02 29.75
C ALA A 206 21.87 -11.72 30.56
N PHE A 207 20.78 -10.96 30.39
CA PHE A 207 20.53 -9.76 31.20
C PHE A 207 20.30 -10.11 32.68
N ARG A 208 19.53 -11.17 32.98
CA ARG A 208 19.33 -11.63 34.36
C ARG A 208 20.66 -11.99 35.02
N GLU A 209 21.52 -12.72 34.34
CA GLU A 209 22.86 -13.10 34.83
C GLU A 209 23.75 -11.87 35.07
N GLU A 210 23.76 -10.89 34.14
CA GLU A 210 24.50 -9.64 34.31
C GLU A 210 23.97 -8.82 35.50
N TRP A 211 22.65 -8.74 35.67
CA TRP A 211 22.03 -8.05 36.81
C TRP A 211 22.31 -8.75 38.13
N GLU A 212 22.25 -10.08 38.17
CA GLU A 212 22.62 -10.85 39.36
C GLU A 212 24.09 -10.66 39.73
N GLU A 213 24.99 -10.59 38.73
CA GLU A 213 26.40 -10.29 38.96
C GLU A 213 26.60 -8.86 39.49
N LYS A 214 25.91 -7.87 38.92
CA LYS A 214 25.94 -6.49 39.44
C LYS A 214 25.43 -6.41 40.88
N ILE A 215 24.34 -7.10 41.19
CA ILE A 215 23.78 -7.18 42.55
C ILE A 215 24.79 -7.86 43.48
N ARG A 216 25.44 -8.95 43.05
CA ARG A 216 26.46 -9.66 43.84
C ARG A 216 27.66 -8.77 44.13
N SER A 217 28.19 -8.09 43.11
CA SER A 217 29.30 -7.15 43.26
C SER A 217 28.93 -5.96 44.15
N ALA A 218 27.69 -5.45 44.06
CA ALA A 218 27.20 -4.39 44.91
C ALA A 218 27.09 -4.83 46.38
N LYS A 219 26.57 -6.04 46.64
CA LYS A 219 26.49 -6.63 47.98
C LYS A 219 27.87 -6.88 48.58
N GLU A 220 28.84 -7.35 47.79
CA GLU A 220 30.22 -7.53 48.24
C GLU A 220 30.86 -6.19 48.62
N ARG A 221 30.68 -5.16 47.79
CA ARG A 221 31.12 -3.79 48.10
C ARG A 221 30.46 -3.21 49.34
N GLU A 222 29.16 -3.42 49.52
CA GLU A 222 28.43 -3.01 50.73
C GLU A 222 29.02 -3.68 51.97
N HIS A 223 29.28 -4.98 51.90
CA HIS A 223 29.87 -5.73 53.01
C HIS A 223 31.30 -5.28 53.34
N ASP A 224 32.13 -4.99 52.35
CA ASP A 224 33.48 -4.46 52.58
C ASP A 224 33.46 -3.04 53.16
N LEU A 225 32.55 -2.17 52.69
CA LEU A 225 32.33 -0.86 53.31
C LEU A 225 31.83 -0.99 54.74
N GLN A 226 30.96 -1.96 55.02
CA GLN A 226 30.49 -2.24 56.38
C GLN A 226 31.63 -2.73 57.29
N ARG A 227 32.55 -3.56 56.78
CA ARG A 227 33.77 -3.96 57.48
C ARG A 227 34.67 -2.77 57.77
N GLN A 228 34.94 -1.91 56.78
CA GLN A 228 35.74 -0.70 56.97
C GLN A 228 35.10 0.25 57.99
N LEU A 229 33.78 0.44 57.93
CA LEU A 229 33.04 1.24 58.89
C LEU A 229 33.16 0.68 60.30
N ASN A 230 33.03 -0.64 60.48
CA ASN A 230 33.18 -1.28 61.78
C ASN A 230 34.63 -1.14 62.29
N GLN A 231 35.63 -1.33 61.44
CA GLN A 231 37.03 -1.12 61.80
C GLN A 231 37.30 0.33 62.23
N ALA A 232 36.78 1.32 61.50
CA ALA A 232 36.89 2.73 61.85
C ALA A 232 36.16 3.07 63.16
N LYS A 233 35.00 2.46 63.40
CA LYS A 233 34.27 2.58 64.68
C LYS A 233 35.07 1.99 65.84
N ASP A 234 35.69 0.83 65.65
CA ASP A 234 36.54 0.21 66.67
C ASP A 234 37.78 1.05 66.96
N GLN A 235 38.43 1.60 65.92
CA GLN A 235 39.54 2.56 66.08
C GLN A 235 39.11 3.83 66.82
N LEU A 236 37.92 4.37 66.54
CA LEU A 236 37.40 5.54 67.25
C LEU A 236 37.08 5.20 68.70
N LYS A 237 36.58 3.98 68.98
CA LYS A 237 36.33 3.49 70.33
C LYS A 237 37.64 3.30 71.11
N THR A 238 38.68 2.73 70.50
CA THR A 238 40.00 2.60 71.16
C THR A 238 40.63 3.97 71.38
N LEU A 239 40.59 4.87 70.40
CA LEU A 239 41.11 6.24 70.55
C LEU A 239 40.38 6.99 71.67
N LYS A 240 39.05 6.86 71.77
CA LYS A 240 38.28 7.40 72.89
C LYS A 240 38.73 6.81 74.21
N HIS A 241 38.85 5.50 74.31
CA HIS A 241 39.32 4.86 75.54
C HIS A 241 40.74 5.28 75.93
N THR A 242 41.65 5.42 74.95
CA THR A 242 42.99 5.96 75.16
C THR A 242 42.94 7.42 75.61
N ASN A 243 42.09 8.24 75.00
CA ASN A 243 41.91 9.63 75.41
C ASN A 243 41.38 9.73 76.84
N ASP A 244 40.32 9.00 77.17
CA ASP A 244 39.75 8.93 78.52
C ASP A 244 40.79 8.45 79.54
N PHE A 245 41.59 7.45 79.18
CA PHE A 245 42.71 6.97 80.00
C PHE A 245 43.78 8.05 80.18
N THR A 246 44.22 8.71 79.10
CA THR A 246 45.22 9.79 79.18
C THR A 246 44.71 10.98 79.99
N GLN A 247 43.43 11.34 79.84
CA GLN A 247 42.79 12.39 80.60
C GLN A 247 42.70 12.02 82.08
N ALA A 248 42.34 10.78 82.42
CA ALA A 248 42.36 10.30 83.79
C ALA A 248 43.77 10.33 84.40
N THR A 249 44.81 9.92 83.66
CA THR A 249 46.20 10.00 84.13
C THR A 249 46.69 11.44 84.31
N LEU A 250 46.26 12.37 83.44
CA LEU A 250 46.61 13.78 83.55
C LEU A 250 45.96 14.41 84.78
N VAL A 251 44.69 14.08 85.05
CA VAL A 251 43.99 14.52 86.27
C VAL A 251 44.68 13.95 87.52
N ASP A 252 45.05 12.66 87.52
CA ASP A 252 45.80 12.04 88.63
C ASP A 252 47.16 12.71 88.85
N HIS A 253 47.90 13.03 87.78
CA HIS A 253 49.16 13.77 87.89
C HIS A 253 48.95 15.22 88.36
N SER A 254 47.90 15.88 87.88
CA SER A 254 47.52 17.23 88.35
C SER A 254 47.21 17.22 89.84
N GLN A 255 46.42 16.24 90.30
CA GLN A 255 46.08 16.09 91.71
C GLN A 255 47.32 15.78 92.56
N LYS A 256 48.20 14.89 92.12
CA LYS A 256 49.48 14.62 92.81
C LYS A 256 50.39 15.84 92.86
N TYR A 257 50.43 16.63 91.79
CA TYR A 257 51.19 17.88 91.78
C TYR A 257 50.59 18.90 92.76
N GLU A 258 49.26 19.03 92.80
CA GLU A 258 48.58 19.87 93.81
C GLU A 258 48.85 19.37 95.23
N GLU A 259 48.81 18.06 95.49
CA GLU A 259 49.18 17.45 96.78
C GLU A 259 50.65 17.73 97.14
N GLU A 260 51.58 17.62 96.19
CA GLU A 260 52.99 17.94 96.39
C GLU A 260 53.18 19.43 96.69
N VAL A 261 52.51 20.33 95.96
CA VAL A 261 52.53 21.78 96.23
C VAL A 261 51.98 22.07 97.62
N VAL A 262 50.87 21.46 98.02
CA VAL A 262 50.30 21.62 99.37
C VAL A 262 51.28 21.09 100.44
N ALA A 263 51.92 19.94 100.21
CA ALA A 263 52.93 19.41 101.12
C ALA A 263 54.15 20.36 101.23
N LYS A 264 54.61 20.91 100.11
CA LYS A 264 55.70 21.90 100.08
C LYS A 264 55.32 23.22 100.76
N LEU A 265 54.08 23.66 100.63
CA LEU A 265 53.56 24.81 101.36
C LEU A 265 53.49 24.54 102.86
N ALA A 266 53.07 23.35 103.29
CA ALA A 266 53.09 22.96 104.69
C ALA A 266 54.53 22.85 105.25
N GLU A 267 55.48 22.29 104.48
CA GLU A 267 56.90 22.32 104.82
C GLU A 267 57.41 23.76 104.96
N LEU A 268 57.04 24.64 104.03
CA LEU A 268 57.40 26.07 104.07
C LEU A 268 56.80 26.76 105.30
N ASP A 269 55.55 26.48 105.67
CA ASP A 269 54.93 27.01 106.89
C ASP A 269 55.67 26.54 108.15
N ILE A 270 56.10 25.28 108.21
CA ILE A 270 56.92 24.77 109.31
C ILE A 270 58.28 25.50 109.34
N VAL A 271 58.92 25.68 108.18
CA VAL A 271 60.18 26.42 108.07
C VAL A 271 59.99 27.90 108.42
N LEU A 272 58.86 28.51 108.05
CA LEU A 272 58.50 29.88 108.42
C LEU A 272 58.30 29.98 109.92
N LEU A 273 57.62 29.02 110.56
CA LEU A 273 57.49 28.96 112.02
C LEU A 273 58.85 28.79 112.71
N ASP A 274 59.71 27.93 112.19
CA ASP A 274 61.08 27.77 112.70
C ASP A 274 61.94 29.02 112.44
N TYR A 275 61.73 29.70 111.31
CA TYR A 275 62.35 30.98 110.98
C TYR A 275 61.85 32.10 111.89
N GLU A 276 60.55 32.17 112.22
CA GLU A 276 59.98 33.10 113.19
C GLU A 276 60.53 32.83 114.59
N ARG A 277 60.69 31.56 114.97
CA ARG A 277 61.33 31.16 116.23
C ARG A 277 62.82 31.54 116.24
N ALA A 278 63.53 31.33 115.13
CA ALA A 278 64.92 31.73 114.97
C ALA A 278 65.08 33.25 114.95
N ASN A 279 64.19 33.98 114.29
CA ASN A 279 64.15 35.44 114.28
C ASN A 279 63.79 36.01 115.64
N SER A 280 62.91 35.38 116.41
CA SER A 280 62.66 35.77 117.80
C SER A 280 63.94 35.63 118.64
N ARG A 281 64.71 34.55 118.41
CA ARG A 281 66.01 34.33 119.05
C ARG A 281 67.10 35.28 118.54
N ILE A 282 67.09 35.61 117.25
CA ILE A 282 67.96 36.62 116.66
C ILE A 282 67.59 37.99 117.21
N SER A 283 66.31 38.35 117.36
CA SER A 283 65.87 39.60 117.97
C SER A 283 66.32 39.72 119.43
N GLU A 284 66.31 38.62 120.19
CA GLU A 284 66.86 38.56 121.54
C GLU A 284 68.39 38.74 121.54
N LEU A 285 69.10 38.11 120.59
CA LEU A 285 70.54 38.28 120.38
C LEU A 285 70.90 39.64 119.77
N GLU A 286 70.02 40.27 119.00
CA GLU A 286 70.13 41.59 118.40
C GLU A 286 69.85 42.65 119.44
N GLY A 287 68.95 42.46 120.41
CA GLY A 287 68.87 43.33 121.59
C GLY A 287 70.19 43.34 122.37
N GLN A 288 70.89 42.20 122.40
CA GLN A 288 72.23 42.07 123.00
C GLN A 288 73.34 42.60 122.07
N ASN A 289 73.19 42.49 120.75
CA ASN A 289 74.14 42.99 119.76
C ASN A 289 73.94 44.47 119.44
N GLU A 290 72.77 45.08 119.63
CA GLU A 290 72.47 46.51 119.50
C GLU A 290 73.13 47.27 120.66
N LEU A 291 73.18 46.66 121.85
CA LEU A 291 73.98 47.12 122.97
C LEU A 291 75.50 47.09 122.66
N LEU A 292 75.96 46.18 121.79
CA LEU A 292 77.35 46.02 121.35
C LEU A 292 77.65 46.71 119.99
N ARG A 293 76.65 47.03 119.18
CA ARG A 293 76.72 47.78 117.90
C ARG A 293 76.54 49.29 118.10
N GLY A 294 75.90 49.73 119.19
CA GLY A 294 76.08 51.08 119.72
C GLY A 294 77.55 51.41 120.04
N GLN A 295 78.41 50.38 120.17
CA GLN A 295 79.87 50.53 120.30
C GLN A 295 80.63 50.37 118.97
N LEU A 296 79.97 49.98 117.87
CA LEU A 296 80.60 49.65 116.58
C LEU A 296 80.04 50.42 115.36
N ASP A 297 79.03 51.28 115.53
CA ASP A 297 78.48 52.16 114.48
C ASP A 297 79.32 53.43 114.24
N GLY A 298 80.55 53.44 114.78
CA GLY A 298 81.62 54.27 114.26
C GLY A 298 82.25 53.59 113.04
N MET A 299 81.81 54.00 111.84
CA MET A 299 82.50 53.94 110.53
C MET A 299 81.85 53.06 109.43
N GLN A 300 81.03 53.74 108.60
CA GLN A 300 80.89 53.66 107.11
C GLN A 300 80.60 52.30 106.44
N GLY A 301 79.61 52.11 105.54
CA GLY A 301 79.25 52.87 104.31
C GLY A 301 80.19 52.48 103.15
N ARG A 302 79.85 52.18 101.89
CA ARG A 302 78.65 52.15 101.02
C ARG A 302 79.18 51.85 99.58
N GLY A 303 78.42 51.22 98.66
CA GLY A 303 78.65 51.42 97.21
C GLY A 303 78.39 50.23 96.26
N VAL A 304 77.35 50.36 95.44
CA VAL A 304 76.92 49.50 94.31
C VAL A 304 76.78 50.42 93.09
N ASP A 305 77.23 50.02 91.88
CA ASP A 305 76.82 50.63 90.59
C ASP A 305 77.31 49.84 89.32
N ASN A 306 77.31 48.48 89.28
CA ASN A 306 77.73 47.72 88.07
C ASN A 306 76.72 46.64 87.57
N GLU A 307 75.71 46.29 88.35
CA GLU A 307 74.81 45.16 88.07
C GLU A 307 73.61 45.54 87.17
N ARG A 308 73.26 46.83 87.14
CA ARG A 308 72.10 47.36 86.38
C ARG A 308 72.37 47.51 84.88
N ALA A 309 73.63 47.57 84.47
CA ALA A 309 73.99 47.65 83.05
C ALA A 309 73.88 46.27 82.36
N ALA A 310 74.28 45.19 83.04
CA ALA A 310 74.26 43.83 82.49
C ALA A 310 72.83 43.29 82.25
N THR A 311 71.86 43.68 83.08
CA THR A 311 70.48 43.21 82.96
C THR A 311 69.74 43.81 81.76
N LEU A 312 70.13 45.01 81.32
CA LEU A 312 69.53 45.66 80.15
C LEU A 312 70.01 45.03 78.83
N GLU A 313 71.29 44.67 78.72
CA GLU A 313 71.83 43.98 77.53
C GLU A 313 71.18 42.61 77.32
N GLN A 314 71.02 41.83 78.40
CA GLN A 314 70.38 40.52 78.33
C GLN A 314 68.90 40.60 77.89
N THR A 315 68.21 41.70 78.20
CA THR A 315 66.79 41.88 77.83
C THR A 315 66.64 42.14 76.33
N ILE A 316 67.59 42.87 75.72
CA ILE A 316 67.59 43.17 74.28
C ILE A 316 67.82 41.88 73.47
N GLU A 317 68.78 41.06 73.89
CA GLU A 317 69.08 39.80 73.21
C GLU A 317 67.88 38.82 73.23
N ASN A 318 67.15 38.77 74.35
CA ASN A 318 65.92 37.98 74.44
C ASN A 318 64.81 38.47 73.51
N GLN A 319 64.66 39.80 73.34
CA GLN A 319 63.66 40.38 72.44
C GLN A 319 63.99 40.11 70.96
N ASP A 320 65.26 40.12 70.57
CA ASP A 320 65.67 39.81 69.19
C ASP A 320 65.39 38.35 68.81
N VAL A 321 65.60 37.41 69.74
CA VAL A 321 65.24 35.99 69.55
C VAL A 321 63.72 35.82 69.41
N GLU A 322 62.92 36.57 70.17
CA GLU A 322 61.46 36.54 70.07
C GLU A 322 60.96 37.05 68.70
N ILE A 323 61.55 38.14 68.19
CA ILE A 323 61.22 38.69 66.87
C ILE A 323 61.53 37.67 65.76
N LEU A 324 62.65 36.96 65.84
CA LEU A 324 63.01 35.91 64.87
C LEU A 324 62.02 34.74 64.92
N ASN A 325 61.60 34.31 66.11
CA ASN A 325 60.63 33.23 66.28
C ASN A 325 59.24 33.62 65.75
N LEU A 326 58.79 34.86 66.00
CA LEU A 326 57.54 35.38 65.47
C LEU A 326 57.56 35.49 63.94
N THR A 327 58.67 35.94 63.36
CA THR A 327 58.84 36.06 61.91
C THR A 327 58.79 34.68 61.24
N THR A 328 59.49 33.70 61.81
CA THR A 328 59.49 32.32 61.31
C THR A 328 58.09 31.68 61.41
N SER A 329 57.37 31.96 62.51
CA SER A 329 56.00 31.49 62.70
C SER A 329 55.04 32.11 61.68
N LEU A 330 55.19 33.41 61.37
CA LEU A 330 54.41 34.09 60.33
C LEU A 330 54.69 33.51 58.93
N GLU A 331 55.95 33.22 58.60
CA GLU A 331 56.32 32.59 57.33
C GLU A 331 55.71 31.18 57.19
N ASN A 332 55.74 30.39 58.27
CA ASN A 332 55.12 29.07 58.32
C ASN A 332 53.59 29.12 58.20
N LEU A 333 52.93 30.07 58.88
CA LEU A 333 51.49 30.31 58.75
C LEU A 333 51.12 30.73 57.33
N LYS A 334 51.90 31.62 56.71
CA LYS A 334 51.68 32.10 55.34
C LYS A 334 51.82 30.97 54.32
N THR A 335 52.84 30.13 54.44
CA THR A 335 53.03 28.98 53.55
C THR A 335 51.97 27.90 53.76
N SER A 336 51.54 27.65 54.99
CA SER A 336 50.42 26.75 55.31
C SER A 336 49.11 27.25 54.70
N ASN A 337 48.78 28.53 54.86
CA ASN A 337 47.57 29.15 54.32
C ASN A 337 47.57 29.14 52.78
N LYS A 338 48.73 29.38 52.13
CA LYS A 338 48.88 29.24 50.68
C LYS A 338 48.63 27.80 50.19
N LYS A 339 49.08 26.79 50.94
CA LYS A 339 48.79 25.37 50.63
C LYS A 339 47.31 25.03 50.80
N GLN A 340 46.67 25.55 51.85
CA GLN A 340 45.23 25.39 52.07
C GLN A 340 44.41 26.06 50.95
N LEU A 341 44.73 27.29 50.56
CA LEU A 341 44.11 27.98 49.42
C LEU A 341 44.26 27.19 48.13
N ALA A 342 45.47 26.73 47.78
CA ALA A 342 45.68 25.92 46.58
C ALA A 342 44.90 24.59 46.62
N THR A 343 44.70 24.00 47.80
CA THR A 343 43.90 22.78 47.97
C THR A 343 42.40 23.08 47.81
N LEU A 344 41.91 24.20 48.36
CA LEU A 344 40.53 24.64 48.22
C LEU A 344 40.21 25.04 46.77
N GLU A 345 41.12 25.69 46.07
CA GLU A 345 40.98 26.01 44.64
C GLU A 345 40.85 24.73 43.81
N ARG A 346 41.72 23.73 44.04
CA ARG A 346 41.61 22.43 43.37
C ARG A 346 40.28 21.74 43.66
N LYS A 347 39.84 21.72 44.92
CA LYS A 347 38.53 21.17 45.30
C LYS A 347 37.37 21.92 44.64
N THR A 348 37.45 23.25 44.56
CA THR A 348 36.44 24.08 43.91
C THR A 348 36.36 23.75 42.41
N THR A 349 37.51 23.64 41.73
CA THR A 349 37.53 23.26 40.31
C THR A 349 37.03 21.83 40.06
N ALA A 350 37.31 20.89 40.96
CA ALA A 350 36.83 19.51 40.87
C ALA A 350 35.30 19.44 41.07
N LEU A 351 34.79 20.11 42.11
CA LEU A 351 33.34 20.20 42.37
C LEU A 351 32.61 20.93 41.23
N GLN A 352 33.20 21.97 40.66
CA GLN A 352 32.61 22.68 39.53
C GLN A 352 32.50 21.81 38.28
N ARG A 353 33.50 20.95 38.03
CA ARG A 353 33.45 19.95 36.95
C ARG A 353 32.40 18.87 37.22
N GLU A 354 32.30 18.38 38.45
CA GLU A 354 31.29 17.40 38.84
C GLU A 354 29.87 17.95 38.71
N VAL A 355 29.64 19.20 39.13
CA VAL A 355 28.36 19.89 38.93
C VAL A 355 28.04 19.99 37.44
N GLN A 356 29.01 20.34 36.59
CA GLN A 356 28.80 20.41 35.14
C GLN A 356 28.43 19.05 34.55
N GLU A 357 29.14 17.98 34.90
CA GLU A 357 28.85 16.62 34.46
C GLU A 357 27.45 16.16 34.91
N LYS A 358 27.08 16.46 36.16
CA LYS A 358 25.72 16.17 36.67
C LYS A 358 24.65 17.00 35.99
N THR A 359 24.92 18.26 35.63
CA THR A 359 23.96 19.06 34.86
C THR A 359 23.76 18.50 33.45
N GLU A 360 24.82 18.06 32.78
CA GLU A 360 24.74 17.42 31.45
C GLU A 360 24.00 16.07 31.54
N GLU A 361 24.22 15.28 32.59
CA GLU A 361 23.47 14.04 32.87
C GLU A 361 21.98 14.32 33.14
N ILE A 362 21.66 15.38 33.89
CA ILE A 362 20.28 15.82 34.13
C ILE A 362 19.62 16.27 32.82
N GLU A 363 20.31 17.01 31.97
CA GLU A 363 19.75 17.41 30.66
C GLU A 363 19.56 16.21 29.74
N ALA A 364 20.51 15.27 29.69
CA ALA A 364 20.40 14.05 28.92
C ALA A 364 19.23 13.16 29.41
N THR A 365 19.04 13.05 30.73
CA THR A 365 17.91 12.29 31.31
C THR A 365 16.58 13.01 31.10
N LYS A 366 16.53 14.34 31.19
CA LYS A 366 15.34 15.13 30.82
C LYS A 366 14.98 14.95 29.35
N HIS A 367 15.96 14.97 28.45
CA HIS A 367 15.73 14.74 27.03
C HIS A 367 15.21 13.32 26.77
N LYS A 368 15.76 12.30 27.43
CA LYS A 368 15.21 10.94 27.39
C LYS A 368 13.79 10.87 27.95
N LEU A 369 13.49 11.57 29.04
CA LEU A 369 12.13 11.62 29.59
C LEU A 369 11.15 12.28 28.62
N GLU A 370 11.55 13.35 27.94
CA GLU A 370 10.73 13.99 26.90
C GLU A 370 10.52 13.06 25.69
N GLN A 371 11.52 12.24 25.33
CA GLN A 371 11.36 11.20 24.31
C GLN A 371 10.34 10.11 24.69
N TYR A 372 10.04 9.93 25.98
CA TYR A 372 9.03 8.98 26.47
C TYR A 372 7.72 9.65 26.89
N LYS A 373 7.49 10.91 26.50
CA LYS A 373 6.27 11.65 26.85
C LYS A 373 5.00 11.04 26.26
N ASP A 374 5.13 10.29 25.17
CA ASP A 374 4.06 9.54 24.53
C ASP A 374 3.75 8.21 25.25
N TYR A 375 4.51 7.82 26.28
CA TYR A 375 4.32 6.56 27.00
C TYR A 375 2.89 6.41 27.55
N ASP A 376 2.30 7.46 28.13
CA ASP A 376 0.92 7.40 28.62
C ASP A 376 -0.09 7.25 27.47
N THR A 377 0.21 7.80 26.30
CA THR A 377 -0.64 7.67 25.10
C THR A 377 -0.53 6.25 24.55
N VAL A 378 0.68 5.73 24.38
CA VAL A 378 0.95 4.36 23.95
C VAL A 378 0.40 3.35 24.95
N LYS A 379 0.49 3.62 26.26
CA LYS A 379 -0.09 2.78 27.33
C LYS A 379 -1.60 2.80 27.27
N ASN A 380 -2.23 3.95 27.05
CA ASN A 380 -3.68 4.04 26.89
C ASN A 380 -4.14 3.32 25.61
N GLU A 381 -3.43 3.48 24.50
CA GLU A 381 -3.69 2.75 23.26
C GLU A 381 -3.51 1.23 23.44
N LEU A 382 -2.49 0.80 24.19
CA LEU A 382 -2.24 -0.59 24.54
C LEU A 382 -3.29 -1.14 25.52
N GLU A 383 -3.76 -0.37 26.50
CA GLU A 383 -4.85 -0.75 27.40
C GLU A 383 -6.19 -0.83 26.67
N ILE A 384 -6.44 0.06 25.71
CA ILE A 384 -7.60 0.00 24.80
C ILE A 384 -7.50 -1.23 23.89
N LEU A 385 -6.32 -1.50 23.32
CA LEU A 385 -6.08 -2.69 22.50
C LEU A 385 -6.24 -3.97 23.32
N LYS A 386 -5.71 -4.00 24.54
CA LYS A 386 -5.90 -5.10 25.49
C LYS A 386 -7.38 -5.25 25.85
N TYR A 387 -8.10 -4.16 26.08
CA TYR A 387 -9.54 -4.21 26.31
C TYR A 387 -10.30 -4.73 25.09
N ILE A 388 -9.94 -4.35 23.86
CA ILE A 388 -10.58 -4.85 22.63
C ILE A 388 -10.23 -6.31 22.36
N GLU A 389 -9.00 -6.72 22.65
CA GLU A 389 -8.52 -8.10 22.44
C GLU A 389 -9.07 -9.07 23.49
N PHE A 390 -9.27 -8.61 24.73
CA PHE A 390 -9.77 -9.43 25.84
C PHE A 390 -11.25 -9.20 26.20
N SER A 391 -11.94 -8.17 25.69
CA SER A 391 -13.41 -8.02 25.84
C SER A 391 -14.21 -9.01 24.99
N ASN A 392 -13.55 -9.73 24.07
CA ASN A 392 -14.14 -10.84 23.34
C ASN A 392 -14.05 -12.19 24.10
N SER A 393 -13.33 -12.26 25.24
CA SER A 393 -13.40 -13.42 26.13
C SER A 393 -14.57 -13.25 27.08
N ARG A 394 -15.75 -13.63 26.59
CA ARG A 394 -16.96 -13.82 27.36
C ARG A 394 -16.71 -14.96 28.36
N ASP A 395 -16.25 -14.62 29.57
CA ASP A 395 -16.58 -15.25 30.86
C ASP A 395 -15.75 -14.64 32.02
N ALA A 396 -16.48 -13.99 32.93
CA ALA A 396 -16.24 -13.83 34.39
C ALA A 396 -14.97 -13.10 34.90
N ASP A 397 -15.14 -11.84 35.36
CA ASP A 397 -15.19 -11.49 36.79
C ASP A 397 -15.43 -9.97 36.98
N ASP A 398 -16.63 -9.63 37.47
CA ASP A 398 -17.25 -8.29 37.52
C ASP A 398 -16.62 -7.27 38.52
N ASP A 399 -15.49 -7.57 39.16
CA ASP A 399 -14.91 -6.71 40.23
C ASP A 399 -13.75 -5.80 39.74
N TRP A 400 -13.26 -6.01 38.51
CA TRP A 400 -12.23 -5.16 37.90
C TRP A 400 -12.78 -3.95 37.13
N ASP A 401 -14.08 -3.96 36.82
CA ASP A 401 -14.72 -2.97 35.94
C ASP A 401 -14.84 -1.58 36.60
N GLU A 402 -15.09 -1.50 37.91
CA GLU A 402 -15.35 -0.22 38.57
C GLU A 402 -14.07 0.62 38.78
N ARG A 403 -12.93 -0.02 39.12
CA ARG A 403 -11.65 0.70 39.34
C ARG A 403 -11.02 1.21 38.05
N VAL A 404 -11.18 0.50 36.94
CA VAL A 404 -10.62 0.89 35.64
C VAL A 404 -11.46 1.99 34.99
N LEU A 405 -12.80 1.93 35.07
CA LEU A 405 -13.68 3.02 34.62
C LEU A 405 -13.46 4.32 35.40
N THR A 406 -13.16 4.23 36.70
CA THR A 406 -12.94 5.41 37.55
C THR A 406 -11.59 6.10 37.28
N LEU A 407 -10.56 5.33 36.89
CA LEU A 407 -9.24 5.88 36.53
C LEU A 407 -9.20 6.42 35.10
N ALA A 408 -9.88 5.75 34.16
CA ALA A 408 -10.06 6.25 32.79
C ALA A 408 -10.88 7.56 32.77
N SER A 409 -11.92 7.68 33.61
CA SER A 409 -12.73 8.90 33.70
C SER A 409 -12.03 10.11 34.33
N LYS A 410 -10.94 9.90 35.08
CA LYS A 410 -10.19 11.02 35.71
C LYS A 410 -9.14 11.65 34.79
N ASN A 411 -8.73 10.97 33.71
CA ASN A 411 -7.70 11.46 32.78
C ASN A 411 -8.19 11.62 31.33
N LEU A 412 -9.44 11.26 31.00
CA LEU A 412 -10.07 11.65 29.74
C LEU A 412 -10.78 13.00 29.92
N GLU A 413 -10.30 14.04 29.24
CA GLU A 413 -10.96 15.36 29.18
C GLU A 413 -12.40 15.29 28.60
N LYS A 414 -12.82 14.15 28.04
CA LYS A 414 -14.22 13.89 27.64
C LYS A 414 -14.60 12.41 27.87
N PRO A 415 -15.70 12.10 28.57
CA PRO A 415 -16.15 10.72 28.80
C PRO A 415 -16.37 9.95 27.49
N LEU A 416 -16.10 8.64 27.52
CA LEU A 416 -16.14 7.72 26.38
C LEU A 416 -17.44 7.82 25.58
N GLU A 417 -18.58 8.05 26.24
CA GLU A 417 -19.89 8.26 25.62
C GLU A 417 -19.92 9.45 24.66
N ILE A 418 -19.19 10.53 24.96
CA ILE A 418 -19.07 11.72 24.10
C ILE A 418 -18.17 11.42 22.90
N LEU A 419 -17.07 10.70 23.08
CA LEU A 419 -16.18 10.27 22.00
C LEU A 419 -16.88 9.29 21.05
N LEU A 420 -17.69 8.39 21.59
CA LEU A 420 -18.46 7.42 20.82
C LEU A 420 -19.62 8.09 20.09
N MET A 421 -20.31 9.05 20.72
CA MET A 421 -21.27 9.94 20.04
C MET A 421 -20.60 10.75 18.93
N GLU A 422 -19.42 11.32 19.17
CA GLU A 422 -18.71 12.14 18.19
C GLU A 422 -18.24 11.29 17.00
N LYS A 423 -17.76 10.06 17.24
CA LYS A 423 -17.42 9.09 16.19
C LYS A 423 -18.65 8.60 15.43
N ASN A 424 -19.75 8.27 16.12
CA ASN A 424 -20.98 7.82 15.48
C ASN A 424 -21.59 8.94 14.63
N LYS A 425 -21.60 10.17 15.14
CA LYS A 425 -22.00 11.37 14.38
C LYS A 425 -21.08 11.65 13.18
N ARG A 426 -19.78 11.39 13.31
CA ARG A 426 -18.83 11.46 12.17
C ARG A 426 -19.13 10.40 11.13
N LEU A 427 -19.36 9.16 11.54
CA LEU A 427 -19.71 8.06 10.64
C LEU A 427 -21.06 8.30 9.96
N GLU A 428 -22.04 8.86 10.66
CA GLU A 428 -23.31 9.29 10.08
C GLU A 428 -23.11 10.39 9.04
N ASN A 429 -22.28 11.40 9.34
CA ASN A 429 -21.93 12.45 8.38
C ASN A 429 -21.21 11.89 7.15
N ASP A 430 -20.19 11.05 7.34
CA ASP A 430 -19.44 10.41 6.25
C ASP A 430 -20.38 9.53 5.40
N LEU A 431 -21.30 8.81 6.05
CA LEU A 431 -22.32 8.02 5.36
C LEU A 431 -23.29 8.90 4.56
N THR A 432 -23.68 10.07 5.07
CA THR A 432 -24.49 11.03 4.30
C THR A 432 -23.71 11.63 3.13
N GLU A 433 -22.42 11.94 3.31
CA GLU A 433 -21.55 12.45 2.25
C GLU A 433 -21.34 11.40 1.15
N LEU A 434 -21.02 10.16 1.52
CA LEU A 434 -20.92 9.05 0.58
C LEU A 434 -22.23 8.78 -0.15
N LYS A 435 -23.38 8.93 0.51
CA LYS A 435 -24.70 8.81 -0.14
C LYS A 435 -24.91 9.92 -1.18
N VAL A 436 -24.57 11.16 -0.84
CA VAL A 436 -24.71 12.30 -1.77
C VAL A 436 -23.75 12.16 -2.96
N LEU A 437 -22.50 11.75 -2.72
CA LEU A 437 -21.52 11.47 -3.78
C LEU A 437 -21.95 10.30 -4.65
N HIS A 438 -22.48 9.23 -4.06
CA HIS A 438 -23.03 8.11 -4.82
C HIS A 438 -24.20 8.57 -5.70
N GLU A 439 -25.10 9.39 -5.15
CA GLU A 439 -26.25 9.92 -5.90
C GLU A 439 -25.81 10.90 -7.00
N SER A 440 -24.79 11.72 -6.79
CA SER A 440 -24.24 12.60 -7.82
C SER A 440 -23.55 11.82 -8.94
N VAL A 441 -22.70 10.84 -8.59
CA VAL A 441 -22.05 9.96 -9.58
C VAL A 441 -23.07 9.13 -10.35
N SER A 442 -24.14 8.66 -9.68
CA SER A 442 -25.24 7.95 -10.34
C SER A 442 -25.98 8.84 -11.33
N ARG A 443 -26.24 10.11 -10.97
CA ARG A 443 -26.84 11.10 -11.89
C ARG A 443 -25.94 11.39 -13.08
N ASP A 444 -24.64 11.56 -12.87
CA ASP A 444 -23.67 11.79 -13.93
C ASP A 444 -23.56 10.59 -14.88
N LEU A 445 -23.60 9.36 -14.34
CA LEU A 445 -23.65 8.15 -15.15
C LEU A 445 -24.92 8.07 -15.99
N GLU A 446 -26.07 8.42 -15.43
CA GLU A 446 -27.34 8.42 -16.17
C GLU A 446 -27.36 9.53 -17.26
N ASP A 447 -26.81 10.71 -16.97
CA ASP A 447 -26.66 11.78 -17.95
C ASP A 447 -25.70 11.40 -19.09
N ILE A 448 -24.57 10.75 -18.78
CA ILE A 448 -23.66 10.22 -19.80
C ILE A 448 -24.35 9.13 -20.62
N ARG A 449 -25.12 8.25 -19.98
CA ARG A 449 -25.85 7.17 -20.66
C ARG A 449 -26.90 7.71 -21.62
N THR A 450 -27.68 8.70 -21.20
CA THR A 450 -28.68 9.35 -22.06
C THR A 450 -28.03 10.11 -23.22
N ARG A 451 -26.92 10.83 -22.98
CA ARG A 451 -26.14 11.48 -24.06
C ARG A 451 -25.57 10.46 -25.06
N HIS A 452 -25.08 9.32 -24.58
CA HIS A 452 -24.60 8.23 -25.42
C HIS A 452 -25.75 7.64 -26.27
N GLU A 453 -26.93 7.42 -25.67
CA GLU A 453 -28.09 6.91 -26.39
C GLU A 453 -28.58 7.90 -27.46
N ILE A 454 -28.64 9.20 -27.14
CA ILE A 454 -28.99 10.25 -28.11
C ILE A 454 -27.98 10.26 -29.26
N SER A 455 -26.69 10.19 -28.97
CA SER A 455 -25.62 10.18 -29.99
C SER A 455 -25.69 8.92 -30.85
N THR A 456 -26.03 7.77 -30.26
CA THR A 456 -26.22 6.51 -30.99
C THR A 456 -27.44 6.57 -31.90
N ARG A 457 -28.56 7.16 -31.46
CA ARG A 457 -29.74 7.37 -32.31
C ARG A 457 -29.46 8.36 -33.45
N GLN A 458 -28.73 9.43 -33.19
CA GLN A 458 -28.31 10.39 -34.21
C GLN A 458 -27.39 9.72 -35.25
N LEU A 459 -26.42 8.93 -34.80
CA LEU A 459 -25.55 8.16 -35.70
C LEU A 459 -26.37 7.18 -36.54
N GLY A 460 -27.29 6.43 -35.94
CA GLY A 460 -28.19 5.53 -36.67
C GLY A 460 -29.05 6.25 -37.71
N SER A 461 -29.61 7.42 -37.37
CA SER A 461 -30.37 8.24 -38.32
C SER A 461 -29.49 8.78 -39.46
N GLN A 462 -28.26 9.18 -39.16
CA GLN A 462 -27.30 9.62 -40.18
C GLN A 462 -26.90 8.45 -41.09
N THR A 463 -26.63 7.27 -40.53
CA THR A 463 -26.34 6.05 -41.31
C THR A 463 -27.51 5.67 -42.22
N GLN A 464 -28.75 5.71 -41.72
CA GLN A 464 -29.93 5.46 -42.56
C GLN A 464 -30.11 6.52 -43.65
N LEU A 465 -29.84 7.78 -43.35
CA LEU A 465 -29.89 8.86 -44.34
C LEU A 465 -28.81 8.66 -45.41
N ILE A 466 -27.58 8.34 -45.00
CA ILE A 466 -26.47 8.02 -45.91
C ILE A 466 -26.84 6.82 -46.78
N GLN A 467 -27.38 5.74 -46.20
CA GLN A 467 -27.84 4.59 -46.97
C GLN A 467 -28.93 4.96 -47.99
N ARG A 468 -29.91 5.79 -47.61
CA ARG A 468 -30.92 6.29 -48.55
C ARG A 468 -30.31 7.15 -49.65
N LEU A 469 -29.36 8.02 -49.32
CA LEU A 469 -28.65 8.84 -50.30
C LEU A 469 -27.80 7.96 -51.24
N GLU A 470 -27.17 6.90 -50.73
CA GLU A 470 -26.44 5.91 -51.53
C GLU A 470 -27.38 5.10 -52.42
N GLU A 471 -28.55 4.68 -51.92
CA GLU A 471 -29.61 4.03 -52.69
C GLU A 471 -30.18 4.97 -53.78
N ASP A 472 -30.36 6.25 -53.47
CA ASP A 472 -30.81 7.26 -54.43
C ASP A 472 -29.73 7.58 -55.46
N ILE A 473 -28.45 7.66 -55.07
CA ILE A 473 -27.32 7.83 -56.00
C ILE A 473 -27.16 6.59 -56.89
N THR A 474 -27.32 5.38 -56.36
CA THR A 474 -27.25 4.15 -57.16
C THR A 474 -28.45 4.03 -58.10
N ARG A 475 -29.66 4.43 -57.68
CA ARG A 475 -30.83 4.57 -58.57
C ARG A 475 -30.63 5.67 -59.61
N MET A 476 -30.02 6.78 -59.25
CA MET A 476 -29.69 7.87 -60.18
C MET A 476 -28.59 7.44 -61.17
N ASN A 477 -27.62 6.65 -60.74
CA ASN A 477 -26.58 6.09 -61.60
C ASN A 477 -27.12 4.95 -62.50
N GLN A 478 -28.07 4.15 -62.02
CA GLN A 478 -28.77 3.15 -62.83
C GLN A 478 -29.77 3.80 -63.82
N SER A 479 -30.42 4.90 -63.45
CA SER A 479 -31.32 5.65 -64.35
C SER A 479 -30.57 6.62 -65.29
N SER A 480 -29.39 7.10 -64.90
CA SER A 480 -28.48 7.89 -65.75
C SER A 480 -27.48 7.04 -66.53
N GLY A 481 -27.43 5.72 -66.28
CA GLY A 481 -26.58 4.74 -66.98
C GLY A 481 -27.26 4.07 -68.19
N GLY A 482 -28.38 4.63 -68.65
CA GLY A 482 -29.10 4.19 -69.85
C GLY A 482 -28.61 4.85 -71.13
N ALA A 483 -27.29 4.92 -71.39
CA ALA A 483 -26.68 5.02 -72.72
C ALA A 483 -25.16 5.21 -72.61
N VAL A 484 -24.41 4.27 -73.20
CA VAL A 484 -23.21 4.46 -74.04
C VAL A 484 -22.30 3.24 -73.88
N ALA A 485 -22.22 2.49 -74.98
CA ALA A 485 -21.25 1.45 -75.24
C ALA A 485 -19.83 2.05 -75.29
N GLY A 486 -18.82 1.31 -74.80
CA GLY A 486 -17.43 1.72 -74.90
C GLY A 486 -16.45 0.68 -74.35
N SER A 487 -16.05 -0.23 -75.23
CA SER A 487 -14.95 -1.18 -75.10
C SER A 487 -13.61 -0.50 -74.75
N GLY A 488 -12.75 -1.09 -73.92
CA GLY A 488 -11.38 -0.59 -73.74
C GLY A 488 -10.56 -1.20 -72.59
N VAL A 489 -9.64 -2.09 -72.97
CA VAL A 489 -8.58 -2.74 -72.18
C VAL A 489 -7.52 -1.74 -71.67
N GLY A 490 -6.87 -1.99 -70.51
CA GLY A 490 -5.51 -1.46 -70.27
C GLY A 490 -5.04 -1.23 -68.82
N VAL A 491 -4.34 -2.22 -68.27
CA VAL A 491 -3.11 -2.21 -67.42
C VAL A 491 -2.55 -0.85 -66.92
N GLY A 492 -2.17 -0.80 -65.62
CA GLY A 492 -0.85 -0.29 -65.21
C GLY A 492 -0.74 0.83 -64.15
N SER A 493 -0.26 0.45 -62.96
CA SER A 493 0.88 1.05 -62.19
C SER A 493 0.90 2.51 -61.70
N ASN A 494 1.09 2.63 -60.38
CA ASN A 494 1.85 3.60 -59.57
C ASN A 494 1.60 5.12 -59.61
N GLY A 495 1.58 5.72 -58.40
CA GLY A 495 2.02 7.12 -58.23
C GLY A 495 1.65 7.77 -56.90
N TYR A 496 2.55 7.73 -55.93
CA TYR A 496 2.61 8.63 -54.78
C TYR A 496 2.76 10.09 -55.24
N PHE A 497 2.01 11.04 -54.66
CA PHE A 497 2.52 12.40 -54.46
C PHE A 497 1.78 13.16 -53.34
N VAL A 498 2.58 13.66 -52.39
CA VAL A 498 2.25 14.62 -51.34
C VAL A 498 2.42 16.03 -51.90
N GLY A 499 1.50 16.95 -51.61
CA GLY A 499 1.75 18.37 -51.86
C GLY A 499 0.54 19.27 -51.62
N THR A 500 0.49 19.90 -50.45
CA THR A 500 -0.17 21.20 -50.24
C THR A 500 0.33 22.24 -51.25
N PRO A 501 -0.50 23.22 -51.67
CA PRO A 501 -0.32 24.57 -51.09
C PRO A 501 -1.62 25.37 -50.93
N GLY A 502 -1.56 26.35 -50.01
CA GLY A 502 -2.65 27.24 -49.64
C GLY A 502 -3.14 28.16 -50.76
N SER A 503 -4.42 28.51 -50.68
CA SER A 503 -5.10 29.49 -51.50
C SER A 503 -5.38 30.76 -50.69
N ASN A 504 -5.13 31.90 -51.33
CA ASN A 504 -5.51 33.22 -50.85
C ASN A 504 -6.19 33.93 -52.02
N VAL A 505 -7.33 34.58 -51.71
CA VAL A 505 -7.92 35.75 -52.39
C VAL A 505 -8.56 35.51 -53.77
N ALA A 506 -9.74 36.01 -54.14
CA ALA A 506 -10.91 36.61 -53.49
C ALA A 506 -11.94 36.86 -54.61
N GLY A 507 -13.24 36.95 -54.30
CA GLY A 507 -14.19 37.64 -55.18
C GLY A 507 -15.67 37.26 -55.07
N TYR A 508 -16.39 37.93 -54.15
CA TYR A 508 -17.77 38.48 -54.20
C TYR A 508 -18.91 37.65 -54.86
N GLN A 509 -20.15 37.54 -54.33
CA GLN A 509 -21.00 38.54 -53.66
C GLN A 509 -22.24 37.88 -52.99
N HIS A 510 -22.74 38.54 -51.93
CA HIS A 510 -23.89 38.34 -51.00
C HIS A 510 -25.31 38.18 -51.63
N PRO A 511 -26.47 38.10 -50.89
CA PRO A 511 -26.75 38.35 -49.43
C PRO A 511 -27.67 37.29 -48.74
N SER A 512 -27.73 37.15 -47.40
CA SER A 512 -28.51 37.98 -46.44
C SER A 512 -28.18 37.55 -44.99
N SER A 513 -27.54 38.40 -44.18
CA SER A 513 -28.14 39.25 -43.11
C SER A 513 -28.26 38.58 -41.71
N PRO A 514 -28.09 39.34 -40.61
CA PRO A 514 -27.22 38.99 -39.45
C PRO A 514 -27.99 39.22 -38.10
N PRO A 515 -27.42 39.66 -36.94
CA PRO A 515 -26.04 39.76 -36.40
C PRO A 515 -25.94 39.22 -34.94
N PHE A 516 -24.83 39.42 -34.20
CA PHE A 516 -24.85 40.07 -32.86
C PHE A 516 -23.44 40.30 -32.28
N GLY A 517 -23.27 41.48 -31.68
CA GLY A 517 -22.06 42.00 -31.04
C GLY A 517 -22.18 42.14 -29.52
N LYS A 518 -21.14 42.75 -28.95
CA LYS A 518 -20.81 42.88 -27.53
C LYS A 518 -21.63 43.92 -26.73
N LEU A 519 -21.78 43.63 -25.43
CA LEU A 519 -21.82 44.49 -24.22
C LEU A 519 -23.13 45.15 -23.72
N SER A 520 -23.40 44.85 -22.43
CA SER A 520 -23.92 45.67 -21.31
C SER A 520 -25.43 45.72 -20.98
N PHE A 521 -25.67 45.59 -19.67
CA PHE A 521 -26.68 46.24 -18.81
C PHE A 521 -28.01 45.50 -18.44
N SER A 522 -28.14 45.25 -17.13
CA SER A 522 -29.31 45.34 -16.22
C SER A 522 -30.65 44.62 -16.49
N GLY A 523 -31.14 43.96 -15.44
CA GLY A 523 -32.45 44.29 -14.87
C GLY A 523 -33.65 43.39 -15.23
N GLU A 524 -33.94 42.46 -14.32
CA GLU A 524 -35.27 42.19 -13.74
C GLU A 524 -36.27 41.17 -14.37
N VAL A 525 -36.23 39.96 -13.79
CA VAL A 525 -37.31 39.14 -13.15
C VAL A 525 -38.38 38.39 -13.99
N VAL A 526 -38.68 37.19 -13.44
CA VAL A 526 -39.67 36.13 -13.78
C VAL A 526 -39.21 35.15 -14.86
N GLY A 527 -38.98 33.86 -14.64
CA GLY A 527 -39.10 32.96 -13.49
C GLY A 527 -39.10 31.52 -14.04
N GLY A 528 -38.27 30.62 -13.50
CA GLY A 528 -38.41 29.17 -13.75
C GLY A 528 -37.12 28.35 -13.94
N VAL A 529 -36.71 27.73 -12.84
CA VAL A 529 -36.15 26.36 -12.72
C VAL A 529 -34.67 26.09 -13.08
N ALA A 530 -33.98 25.51 -12.07
CA ALA A 530 -32.82 24.59 -12.08
C ALA A 530 -31.35 25.11 -12.04
N LEU A 531 -30.69 24.76 -10.91
CA LEU A 531 -29.32 24.23 -10.72
C LEU A 531 -28.17 25.14 -10.20
N GLY A 532 -27.62 24.72 -9.04
CA GLY A 532 -26.20 24.80 -8.68
C GLY A 532 -25.87 25.29 -7.26
N PRO A 533 -25.32 24.45 -6.35
CA PRO A 533 -24.71 24.91 -5.10
C PRO A 533 -23.17 24.82 -5.15
N VAL A 534 -22.52 25.86 -4.61
CA VAL A 534 -21.09 25.92 -4.28
C VAL A 534 -20.98 25.98 -2.76
N LEU A 535 -20.12 25.15 -2.18
CA LEU A 535 -19.79 25.08 -0.74
C LEU A 535 -19.19 26.41 -0.24
N PRO A 536 -19.26 26.70 1.08
CA PRO A 536 -18.05 26.50 1.89
C PRO A 536 -18.26 26.22 3.39
N GLY A 537 -17.27 25.54 4.00
CA GLY A 537 -16.68 25.97 5.28
C GLY A 537 -17.28 25.44 6.59
N THR A 538 -16.45 24.75 7.34
CA THR A 538 -16.65 24.13 8.66
C THR A 538 -16.57 25.15 9.84
N PRO A 539 -17.00 24.77 11.07
CA PRO A 539 -16.61 25.41 12.33
C PRO A 539 -15.51 24.65 13.08
N HIS A 540 -14.76 25.38 13.90
CA HIS A 540 -13.70 24.92 14.81
C HIS A 540 -14.22 24.37 16.16
N THR A 541 -13.43 23.48 16.77
CA THR A 541 -13.38 23.15 18.21
C THR A 541 -12.13 23.75 18.91
N PRO A 542 -12.09 23.82 20.26
CA PRO A 542 -11.28 24.77 21.06
C PRO A 542 -10.01 24.20 21.75
N GLY A 543 -9.06 25.10 22.09
CA GLY A 543 -8.10 25.09 23.24
C GLY A 543 -6.92 24.12 23.17
N PHE A 544 -5.64 24.38 23.54
CA PHE A 544 -4.88 25.36 24.35
C PHE A 544 -3.36 25.30 23.92
N PRO A 545 -2.37 26.05 24.46
CA PRO A 545 -2.35 27.07 25.53
C PRO A 545 -1.76 28.44 25.11
N SER A 546 -1.95 29.42 25.98
CA SER A 546 -1.46 30.80 25.86
C SER A 546 -0.32 31.03 26.84
N ALA A 547 0.76 31.67 26.38
CA ALA A 547 1.80 32.22 27.25
C ALA A 547 2.13 33.65 26.81
N ALA A 548 1.99 34.55 27.80
CA ALA A 548 2.60 35.87 27.96
C ALA A 548 1.63 37.06 27.91
N THR A 549 1.31 37.64 29.08
CA THR A 549 1.88 38.94 29.52
C THR A 549 1.10 39.51 30.72
N ILE A 550 1.76 39.51 31.87
CA ILE A 550 1.85 40.55 32.92
C ILE A 550 0.56 41.23 33.39
N GLY A 551 0.19 40.92 34.64
CA GLY A 551 -0.74 41.69 35.45
C GLY A 551 -0.06 42.86 36.19
N GLY A 552 -0.83 43.93 36.33
CA GLY A 552 -0.64 44.99 37.33
C GLY A 552 -1.98 45.23 38.02
N GLU A 553 -1.98 45.11 39.34
CA GLU A 553 -3.11 45.22 40.27
C GLU A 553 -3.67 46.65 40.39
N GLY A 554 -4.94 46.77 40.85
CA GLY A 554 -5.46 48.04 41.38
C GLY A 554 -6.99 48.22 41.35
N VAL A 555 -7.68 47.58 42.30
CA VAL A 555 -9.13 47.60 42.67
C VAL A 555 -9.54 48.98 43.30
N PRO A 556 -10.80 49.33 43.68
CA PRO A 556 -12.20 49.08 43.23
C PRO A 556 -13.06 50.38 43.06
N ALA A 557 -14.31 50.25 42.58
CA ALA A 557 -15.55 50.63 43.32
C ALA A 557 -16.74 50.95 42.38
N GLY A 558 -17.94 50.42 42.69
CA GLY A 558 -19.19 51.01 42.19
C GLY A 558 -20.38 50.09 41.93
N ARG A 559 -21.08 49.71 43.00
CA ARG A 559 -22.56 49.56 43.15
C ARG A 559 -23.44 49.00 42.00
N VAL A 560 -24.09 47.87 42.31
CA VAL A 560 -25.55 47.61 42.38
C VAL A 560 -26.46 48.35 41.38
N SER A 561 -27.20 47.60 40.54
CA SER A 561 -28.68 47.58 40.47
C SER A 561 -29.20 46.72 39.30
N THR A 562 -29.94 45.66 39.58
CA THR A 562 -31.12 45.25 38.81
C THR A 562 -32.32 46.07 39.33
N PRO A 563 -33.31 46.45 38.50
CA PRO A 563 -34.46 45.54 38.31
C PRO A 563 -35.23 45.64 36.97
N MET A 564 -35.97 44.55 36.71
CA MET A 564 -37.26 44.38 36.02
C MET A 564 -37.73 45.34 34.90
N GLY A 565 -38.19 44.71 33.81
CA GLY A 565 -39.22 45.23 32.91
C GLY A 565 -39.69 44.15 31.95
N GLY A 566 -40.88 43.58 32.19
CA GLY A 566 -41.48 42.57 31.33
C GLY A 566 -42.20 43.16 30.11
N SER A 567 -42.27 42.38 29.03
CA SER A 567 -43.37 42.46 28.07
C SER A 567 -43.43 41.17 27.25
N SER A 568 -44.65 40.65 27.18
CA SER A 568 -45.16 39.51 26.43
C SER A 568 -44.87 39.56 24.91
N ALA A 569 -44.69 38.35 24.36
CA ALA A 569 -44.62 37.88 22.96
C ALA A 569 -45.18 38.79 21.83
N PRO A 570 -44.65 38.65 20.60
CA PRO A 570 -45.21 37.61 19.73
C PRO A 570 -44.16 36.75 19.00
N VAL A 571 -44.58 35.54 18.66
CA VAL A 571 -43.91 34.60 17.77
C VAL A 571 -43.84 35.20 16.36
N SER A 572 -42.65 35.31 15.78
CA SER A 572 -42.44 35.52 14.33
C SER A 572 -41.08 34.98 13.90
N SER A 573 -41.12 33.78 13.29
CA SER A 573 -40.38 33.34 12.10
C SER A 573 -38.99 33.94 11.79
N ALA A 574 -37.98 33.06 11.82
CA ALA A 574 -36.90 32.82 10.85
C ALA A 574 -36.30 34.01 10.05
N ASP A 575 -34.96 34.00 9.94
CA ASP A 575 -34.12 34.76 9.00
C ASP A 575 -33.42 36.04 9.48
N GLN A 576 -32.60 35.94 10.53
CA GLN A 576 -31.50 36.91 10.76
C GLN A 576 -30.12 36.24 10.81
N SER A 577 -29.49 36.24 9.63
CA SER A 577 -28.06 36.36 9.30
C SER A 577 -27.05 35.38 9.92
N ILE A 578 -26.99 34.17 9.36
CA ILE A 578 -25.88 33.21 9.48
C ILE A 578 -24.65 33.61 8.63
N LEU A 579 -24.85 34.55 7.70
CA LEU A 579 -23.86 35.02 6.70
C LEU A 579 -22.61 35.73 7.27
N PRO A 580 -22.69 36.62 8.30
CA PRO A 580 -21.51 37.26 8.86
C PRO A 580 -20.56 36.25 9.54
N ILE A 581 -21.14 35.21 10.14
CA ILE A 581 -20.42 34.15 10.85
C ILE A 581 -19.70 33.24 9.86
N ILE A 582 -20.39 32.81 8.79
CA ILE A 582 -19.79 32.02 7.70
C ILE A 582 -18.70 32.83 6.97
N THR A 583 -18.90 34.13 6.78
CA THR A 583 -17.88 35.01 6.16
C THR A 583 -16.62 35.08 7.01
N SER A 584 -16.75 35.29 8.34
CA SER A 584 -15.61 35.26 9.27
C SER A 584 -14.94 33.89 9.35
N GLN A 585 -15.70 32.79 9.31
CA GLN A 585 -15.14 31.44 9.31
C GLN A 585 -14.35 31.18 8.03
N ARG A 586 -14.92 31.48 6.85
CA ARG A 586 -14.24 31.37 5.56
C ARG A 586 -12.94 32.16 5.51
N ASP A 587 -12.93 33.38 6.04
CA ASP A 587 -11.74 34.24 6.01
C ASP A 587 -10.65 33.70 6.95
N ARG A 588 -11.01 33.11 8.11
CA ARG A 588 -10.07 32.38 8.98
C ARG A 588 -9.54 31.10 8.34
N PHE A 589 -10.38 30.35 7.62
CA PHE A 589 -9.94 29.17 6.88
C PHE A 589 -8.98 29.54 5.74
N ARG A 590 -9.27 30.63 5.01
CA ARG A 590 -8.33 31.15 4.00
C ARG A 590 -7.02 31.60 4.61
N GLN A 591 -7.06 32.28 5.76
CA GLN A 591 -5.85 32.68 6.46
C GLN A 591 -5.03 31.46 6.92
N ARG A 592 -5.67 30.47 7.55
CA ARG A 592 -4.99 29.23 7.97
C ARG A 592 -4.47 28.43 6.77
N ASN A 593 -5.18 28.40 5.65
CA ASN A 593 -4.70 27.74 4.44
C ASN A 593 -3.49 28.48 3.85
N GLY A 594 -3.50 29.82 3.85
CA GLY A 594 -2.34 30.63 3.47
C GLY A 594 -1.15 30.43 4.40
N GLU A 595 -1.38 30.33 5.72
CA GLU A 595 -0.33 30.03 6.70
C GLU A 595 0.23 28.61 6.51
N LEU A 596 -0.62 27.62 6.22
CA LEU A 596 -0.19 26.25 5.93
C LEU A 596 0.56 26.15 4.59
N GLU A 597 0.12 26.86 3.55
CA GLU A 597 0.83 26.97 2.28
C GLU A 597 2.19 27.64 2.46
N GLU A 598 2.28 28.67 3.30
CA GLU A 598 3.55 29.32 3.63
C GLU A 598 4.47 28.42 4.47
N GLN A 599 3.94 27.67 5.44
CA GLN A 599 4.71 26.66 6.18
C GLN A 599 5.21 25.53 5.26
N LEU A 600 4.39 25.07 4.33
CA LEU A 600 4.79 24.08 3.33
C LEU A 600 5.90 24.62 2.42
N ARG A 601 5.78 25.89 2.03
CA ARG A 601 6.80 26.59 1.24
C ARG A 601 8.10 26.76 2.03
N GLN A 602 8.03 27.13 3.31
CA GLN A 602 9.18 27.22 4.20
C GLN A 602 9.87 25.86 4.40
N GLN A 603 9.10 24.78 4.60
CA GLN A 603 9.65 23.43 4.70
C GLN A 603 10.30 22.98 3.39
N SER A 604 9.68 23.28 2.24
CA SER A 604 10.26 23.00 0.94
C SER A 604 11.58 23.75 0.73
N GLU A 605 11.63 25.02 1.13
CA GLU A 605 12.84 25.83 1.10
C GLU A 605 13.92 25.31 2.07
N GLN A 606 13.55 24.91 3.28
CA GLN A 606 14.47 24.26 4.23
C GLN A 606 15.03 22.96 3.69
N ILE A 607 14.20 22.10 3.08
CA ILE A 607 14.67 20.86 2.44
C ILE A 607 15.62 21.19 1.27
N SER A 608 15.32 22.22 0.48
CA SER A 608 16.21 22.70 -0.58
C SER A 608 17.56 23.20 -0.02
N ASN A 609 17.52 23.98 1.05
CA ASN A 609 18.71 24.51 1.71
C ASN A 609 19.57 23.41 2.33
N LEU A 610 18.97 22.46 3.06
CA LEU A 610 19.66 21.30 3.63
C LEU A 610 20.26 20.39 2.54
N ARG A 611 19.58 20.24 1.39
CA ARG A 611 20.13 19.52 0.24
C ARG A 611 21.33 20.25 -0.37
N ASN A 612 21.25 21.56 -0.51
CA ASN A 612 22.37 22.38 -1.00
C ASN A 612 23.55 22.34 -0.02
N GLU A 613 23.29 22.43 1.29
CA GLU A 613 24.30 22.31 2.34
C GLU A 613 24.95 20.91 2.34
N THR A 614 24.15 19.85 2.24
CA THR A 614 24.68 18.48 2.12
C THR A 614 25.57 18.34 0.88
N SER A 615 25.16 18.90 -0.26
CA SER A 615 25.98 18.90 -1.48
C SER A 615 27.26 19.72 -1.32
N GLN A 616 27.20 20.85 -0.63
CA GLN A 616 28.33 21.70 -0.36
C GLN A 616 29.32 21.02 0.60
N LEU A 617 28.83 20.46 1.71
CA LEU A 617 29.62 19.66 2.65
C LEU A 617 30.24 18.44 1.98
N GLN A 618 29.54 17.77 1.05
CA GLN A 618 30.12 16.68 0.27
C GLN A 618 31.28 17.15 -0.61
N LYS A 619 31.16 18.30 -1.28
CA LYS A 619 32.24 18.89 -2.08
C LYS A 619 33.41 19.33 -1.22
N ASP A 620 33.15 19.92 -0.06
CA ASP A 620 34.18 20.41 0.84
C ASP A 620 34.89 19.24 1.56
N ASN A 621 34.16 18.19 1.93
CA ASN A 621 34.74 16.93 2.43
C ASN A 621 35.61 16.25 1.36
N LEU A 622 35.18 16.25 0.09
CA LEU A 622 35.98 15.74 -1.02
C LEU A 622 37.28 16.55 -1.20
N LYS A 623 37.21 17.89 -1.17
CA LYS A 623 38.40 18.77 -1.21
C LYS A 623 39.30 18.59 0.01
N LEU A 624 38.73 18.32 1.19
CA LEU A 624 39.50 18.04 2.39
C LEU A 624 40.25 16.72 2.25
N TYR A 625 39.61 15.71 1.66
CA TYR A 625 40.23 14.43 1.31
C TYR A 625 41.32 14.61 0.25
N GLU A 626 41.08 15.40 -0.80
CA GLU A 626 42.07 15.80 -1.80
C GLU A 626 43.30 16.44 -1.14
N LYS A 627 43.09 17.41 -0.24
CA LYS A 627 44.15 18.11 0.47
C LYS A 627 44.90 17.18 1.43
N MET A 628 44.20 16.29 2.13
CA MET A 628 44.81 15.28 2.99
C MET A 628 45.68 14.33 2.18
N LYS A 629 45.18 13.83 1.05
CA LYS A 629 45.93 12.95 0.14
C LYS A 629 47.12 13.66 -0.51
N TYR A 630 46.96 14.93 -0.87
CA TYR A 630 48.05 15.76 -1.40
C TYR A 630 49.12 16.06 -0.34
N MET A 631 48.74 16.32 0.91
CA MET A 631 49.69 16.45 2.02
C MET A 631 50.36 15.12 2.35
N GLN A 632 49.65 14.01 2.21
CA GLN A 632 50.20 12.67 2.41
C GLN A 632 51.17 12.29 1.30
N SER A 633 50.88 12.61 0.03
CA SER A 633 51.83 12.43 -1.06
C SER A 633 53.08 13.29 -0.90
N TYR A 634 52.96 14.53 -0.37
CA TYR A 634 54.12 15.34 -0.03
C TYR A 634 54.92 14.79 1.16
N ARG A 635 54.25 14.16 2.13
CA ARG A 635 54.90 13.48 3.26
C ARG A 635 55.63 12.21 2.80
N ASP A 636 55.07 11.49 1.84
CA ASP A 636 55.69 10.31 1.22
C ASP A 636 56.84 10.70 0.27
N ASP A 637 56.74 11.83 -0.45
CA ASP A 637 57.87 12.40 -1.23
C ASP A 637 58.99 12.95 -0.32
N ALA A 638 58.66 13.56 0.82
CA ALA A 638 59.64 13.95 1.83
C ALA A 638 60.30 12.75 2.52
N ALA A 639 59.61 11.61 2.62
CA ALA A 639 60.14 10.36 3.16
C ALA A 639 60.96 9.55 2.13
N SER A 640 60.71 9.72 0.82
CA SER A 640 61.42 9.01 -0.26
C SER A 640 62.60 9.78 -0.86
N GLY A 641 62.76 11.08 -0.55
CA GLY A 641 63.92 11.91 -0.93
C GLY A 641 65.11 11.90 0.04
N ALA A 642 65.00 11.27 1.22
CA ALA A 642 66.06 11.23 2.23
C ALA A 642 66.66 9.82 2.36
N GLY A 643 67.50 9.45 1.40
CA GLY A 643 68.43 8.33 1.55
C GLY A 643 69.60 8.71 2.48
N ALA A 644 69.80 7.89 3.52
CA ALA A 644 70.96 7.80 4.40
C ALA A 644 71.16 8.90 5.47
N GLY A 645 70.92 8.53 6.73
CA GLY A 645 71.38 9.28 7.89
C GLY A 645 70.69 8.86 9.19
N ALA A 646 71.31 7.94 9.92
CA ALA A 646 70.88 7.52 11.24
C ALA A 646 71.23 8.58 12.31
N TYR A 647 70.24 9.20 12.96
CA TYR A 647 70.37 9.69 14.35
C TYR A 647 69.02 10.07 14.97
N SER A 648 68.75 9.46 16.13
CA SER A 648 68.05 9.95 17.33
C SER A 648 67.52 11.40 17.33
N GLY A 649 66.25 11.58 17.70
CA GLY A 649 65.71 12.84 18.21
C GLY A 649 64.19 12.87 18.35
N SER A 650 63.70 12.64 19.57
CA SER A 650 62.29 12.74 19.96
C SER A 650 61.77 14.18 19.95
N ALA A 651 60.61 14.43 19.31
CA ALA A 651 59.62 15.43 19.74
C ALA A 651 58.26 15.17 19.06
N ALA A 652 57.21 15.19 19.87
CA ALA A 652 55.84 14.83 19.55
C ALA A 652 55.09 15.84 18.66
N SER A 653 54.18 15.36 17.82
CA SER A 653 52.91 16.03 17.53
C SER A 653 51.83 15.04 17.14
N ALA A 654 50.67 15.26 17.74
CA ALA A 654 49.55 14.35 17.89
C ALA A 654 48.85 14.01 16.57
N MET A 655 48.58 12.72 16.35
CA MET A 655 47.54 12.24 15.45
C MET A 655 46.70 11.23 16.25
N VAL A 656 45.45 11.60 16.51
CA VAL A 656 44.47 10.78 17.22
C VAL A 656 44.04 9.68 16.26
N ASP A 657 44.47 8.45 16.52
CA ASP A 657 44.02 7.24 15.84
C ASP A 657 42.70 6.79 16.47
N TYR A 658 41.62 6.82 15.68
CA TYR A 658 40.28 6.39 16.12
C TYR A 658 40.13 4.89 15.85
N SER A 659 40.85 4.06 16.60
CA SER A 659 40.66 2.61 16.62
C SER A 659 40.26 2.15 18.03
N SER A 660 39.03 1.65 18.13
CA SER A 660 38.33 1.26 19.35
C SER A 660 39.07 0.20 20.19
N PRO A 661 39.10 0.30 21.54
CA PRO A 661 39.83 -0.59 22.42
C PRO A 661 38.97 -1.78 22.89
N PHE A 662 38.80 -2.79 22.04
CA PHE A 662 38.27 -4.09 22.51
C PHE A 662 38.79 -5.26 21.67
N ARG A 663 40.06 -5.63 21.87
CA ARG A 663 40.56 -6.97 21.57
C ARG A 663 41.42 -7.44 22.74
N SER A 664 40.80 -8.19 23.65
CA SER A 664 41.47 -8.87 24.73
C SER A 664 42.34 -10.00 24.20
N ALA A 665 43.48 -10.17 24.86
CA ALA A 665 44.51 -11.16 24.62
C ALA A 665 44.01 -12.61 24.70
N GLY A 666 44.63 -13.49 23.90
CA GLY A 666 44.45 -14.94 23.93
C GLY A 666 45.59 -15.67 23.22
N SER A 667 46.71 -15.80 23.94
CA SER A 667 47.76 -16.83 23.87
C SER A 667 47.69 -17.91 22.76
N SER A 668 48.77 -18.09 21.99
CA SER A 668 49.62 -19.29 22.13
C SER A 668 50.89 -19.23 21.28
N SER A 669 51.91 -19.87 21.83
CA SER A 669 53.33 -19.93 21.55
C SER A 669 53.76 -20.66 20.26
N ASN A 670 54.79 -20.08 19.63
CA ASN A 670 56.08 -20.66 19.24
C ASN A 670 56.15 -21.96 18.38
N GLY A 671 56.83 -21.87 17.24
CA GLY A 671 57.37 -23.03 16.51
C GLY A 671 57.76 -22.70 15.06
N GLY A 672 59.03 -22.33 14.83
CA GLY A 672 59.56 -22.04 13.50
C GLY A 672 59.87 -23.27 12.64
N ILE A 673 60.15 -23.06 11.35
CA ILE A 673 61.27 -23.61 10.56
C ILE A 673 61.05 -23.35 9.06
N VAL A 674 62.18 -23.23 8.39
CA VAL A 674 62.49 -22.76 7.03
C VAL A 674 62.08 -23.73 5.92
N GLY A 675 61.56 -23.19 4.82
CA GLY A 675 61.86 -23.61 3.43
C GLY A 675 61.08 -24.79 2.83
N ARG A 676 60.48 -24.57 1.65
CA ARG A 676 60.82 -25.21 0.35
C ARG A 676 59.66 -25.11 -0.63
N ALA A 677 59.95 -24.63 -1.84
CA ALA A 677 59.05 -24.67 -2.99
C ALA A 677 59.02 -26.09 -3.60
N ALA A 678 57.84 -26.56 -4.02
CA ALA A 678 57.60 -27.36 -5.24
C ALA A 678 56.13 -27.82 -5.36
N SER A 679 55.49 -27.37 -6.45
CA SER A 679 54.56 -28.09 -7.35
C SER A 679 53.40 -28.94 -6.81
N GLY A 680 52.18 -28.48 -7.11
CA GLY A 680 51.26 -29.20 -8.01
C GLY A 680 50.20 -30.12 -7.39
N ALA A 681 48.94 -29.71 -7.42
CA ALA A 681 47.80 -30.48 -7.93
C ALA A 681 46.50 -29.69 -7.72
N GLY A 682 45.73 -29.53 -8.80
CA GLY A 682 44.57 -28.66 -8.86
C GLY A 682 43.36 -29.16 -8.08
N TYR A 683 42.66 -28.20 -7.49
CA TYR A 683 41.23 -28.28 -7.26
C TYR A 683 40.59 -27.01 -7.82
N LYS A 684 39.73 -27.19 -8.81
CA LYS A 684 38.82 -26.16 -9.31
C LYS A 684 37.92 -25.74 -8.14
N LYS A 685 38.03 -24.48 -7.70
CA LYS A 685 37.05 -23.87 -6.80
C LYS A 685 36.16 -22.97 -7.65
N ASN A 686 34.88 -23.33 -7.67
CA ASN A 686 33.81 -22.55 -8.28
C ASN A 686 33.74 -21.16 -7.64
N ASP A 687 33.73 -20.14 -8.48
CA ASP A 687 33.35 -18.77 -8.11
C ASP A 687 31.86 -18.76 -7.77
N GLY A 688 31.57 -18.87 -6.48
CA GLY A 688 30.27 -18.55 -5.91
C GLY A 688 30.37 -17.20 -5.21
N ASP A 689 29.50 -16.27 -5.62
CA ASP A 689 29.24 -14.95 -5.03
C ASP A 689 29.39 -14.96 -3.49
N GLU A 690 30.53 -14.46 -3.00
CA GLU A 690 30.70 -14.06 -1.61
C GLU A 690 30.20 -12.61 -1.50
N VAL A 691 29.04 -12.44 -0.88
CA VAL A 691 28.48 -11.12 -0.55
C VAL A 691 29.43 -10.46 0.46
N GLN A 692 30.32 -9.63 -0.05
CA GLN A 692 31.28 -8.87 0.74
C GLN A 692 30.53 -7.76 1.50
N MET A 693 30.36 -7.99 2.79
CA MET A 693 29.76 -7.03 3.73
C MET A 693 30.69 -5.82 3.83
N GLN A 694 30.30 -4.70 3.19
CA GLN A 694 31.05 -3.44 3.22
C GLN A 694 31.09 -2.88 4.64
N SER A 695 32.27 -2.88 5.25
CA SER A 695 32.57 -2.04 6.42
C SER A 695 32.50 -0.57 5.99
N LEU A 696 31.49 0.15 6.48
CA LEU A 696 31.32 1.59 6.22
C LEU A 696 32.28 2.39 7.11
N ASP A 697 33.55 2.46 6.73
CA ASP A 697 34.38 3.61 7.10
C ASP A 697 33.94 4.81 6.23
N PRO A 698 33.48 5.94 6.81
CA PRO A 698 33.14 7.13 6.05
C PRO A 698 34.26 7.60 5.10
N THR A 699 35.53 7.32 5.43
CA THR A 699 36.68 7.70 4.61
C THR A 699 36.78 6.93 3.29
N ASP A 700 36.36 5.66 3.26
CA ASP A 700 36.36 4.84 2.03
C ASP A 700 35.33 5.35 1.00
N ARG A 701 34.24 5.95 1.47
CA ARG A 701 33.23 6.56 0.59
C ARG A 701 33.79 7.77 -0.16
N TYR A 702 34.50 8.65 0.54
CA TYR A 702 35.13 9.83 -0.06
C TYR A 702 36.37 9.46 -0.88
N ARG A 703 37.09 8.41 -0.50
CA ARG A 703 38.17 7.81 -1.29
C ARG A 703 37.69 7.35 -2.66
N ASN A 704 36.62 6.55 -2.70
CA ASN A 704 36.06 6.06 -3.96
C ASN A 704 35.53 7.21 -4.82
N MET A 705 34.86 8.20 -4.23
CA MET A 705 34.42 9.40 -4.95
C MET A 705 35.59 10.22 -5.53
N TYR A 706 36.70 10.30 -4.78
CA TYR A 706 37.92 10.97 -5.25
C TYR A 706 38.59 10.19 -6.39
N GLU A 707 38.76 8.88 -6.25
CA GLU A 707 39.38 8.02 -7.26
C GLU A 707 38.56 8.00 -8.57
N GLU A 708 37.23 7.98 -8.48
CA GLU A 708 36.32 8.13 -9.63
C GLU A 708 36.45 9.51 -10.29
N SER A 709 36.61 10.58 -9.51
CA SER A 709 36.77 11.95 -10.04
C SER A 709 38.14 12.23 -10.68
N MET A 710 39.17 11.47 -10.30
CA MET A 710 40.55 11.69 -10.75
C MET A 710 40.93 10.80 -11.94
N ASN A 711 40.08 9.82 -12.31
CA ASN A 711 40.34 8.93 -13.44
C ASN A 711 40.00 9.61 -14.79
N PRO A 712 41.00 10.00 -15.61
CA PRO A 712 40.77 10.73 -16.85
C PRO A 712 39.97 9.93 -17.89
N PHE A 713 40.02 8.59 -17.81
CA PHE A 713 39.27 7.72 -18.70
C PHE A 713 37.80 7.61 -18.32
N GLU A 714 37.46 7.78 -17.04
CA GLU A 714 36.08 7.72 -16.55
C GLU A 714 35.34 9.03 -16.83
N ALA A 715 36.03 10.17 -16.64
CA ALA A 715 35.55 11.47 -17.10
C ALA A 715 35.35 11.51 -18.63
N PHE A 716 36.25 10.89 -19.40
CA PHE A 716 36.12 10.75 -20.84
C PHE A 716 34.96 9.82 -21.22
N HIS A 717 34.82 8.67 -20.56
CA HIS A 717 33.71 7.74 -20.77
C HIS A 717 32.36 8.40 -20.47
N LYS A 718 32.25 9.14 -19.37
CA LYS A 718 31.04 9.86 -18.97
C LYS A 718 30.69 10.98 -19.96
N LYS A 719 31.71 11.68 -20.48
CA LYS A 719 31.55 12.71 -21.52
C LYS A 719 31.16 12.12 -22.86
N GLU A 720 31.71 10.96 -23.23
CA GLU A 720 31.37 10.26 -24.46
C GLU A 720 29.98 9.60 -24.38
N GLU A 721 29.62 9.03 -23.23
CA GLU A 721 28.28 8.51 -22.96
C GLU A 721 27.24 9.62 -23.01
N SER A 722 27.54 10.80 -22.45
CA SER A 722 26.67 11.97 -22.54
C SER A 722 26.53 12.50 -23.98
N ARG A 723 27.58 12.47 -24.79
CA ARG A 723 27.51 12.81 -26.23
C ARG A 723 26.68 11.78 -27.00
N ARG A 724 26.86 10.49 -26.75
CA ARG A 724 26.08 9.41 -27.37
C ARG A 724 24.61 9.49 -26.98
N PHE A 725 24.33 9.74 -25.71
CA PHE A 725 22.98 9.97 -25.21
C PHE A 725 22.33 11.20 -25.85
N ASN A 726 23.05 12.31 -25.97
CA ASN A 726 22.51 13.51 -26.62
C ASN A 726 22.33 13.34 -28.14
N SER A 727 23.12 12.49 -28.79
CA SER A 727 23.00 12.17 -30.23
C SER A 727 21.85 11.21 -30.59
N MET A 728 21.15 10.65 -29.60
CA MET A 728 20.05 9.70 -29.83
C MET A 728 18.71 10.40 -30.04
N THR A 729 17.86 9.82 -30.90
CA THR A 729 16.51 10.31 -31.11
C THR A 729 15.68 10.23 -29.82
N PRO A 730 14.60 11.01 -29.65
CA PRO A 730 13.78 10.99 -28.44
C PRO A 730 13.20 9.60 -28.14
N ALA A 731 12.89 8.81 -29.18
CA ALA A 731 12.43 7.43 -29.05
C ALA A 731 13.54 6.50 -28.53
N ASP A 732 14.77 6.62 -29.05
CA ASP A 732 15.92 5.86 -28.58
C ASP A 732 16.28 6.21 -27.13
N LYS A 733 16.15 7.49 -26.74
CA LYS A 733 16.34 7.94 -25.36
C LYS A 733 15.33 7.31 -24.42
N ALA A 734 14.05 7.32 -24.81
CA ALA A 734 12.98 6.66 -24.04
C ALA A 734 13.26 5.16 -23.90
N MET A 735 13.63 4.50 -24.99
CA MET A 735 13.99 3.07 -25.00
C MET A 735 15.20 2.76 -24.13
N LEU A 736 16.23 3.62 -24.13
CA LEU A 736 17.41 3.47 -23.27
C LEU A 736 17.13 3.72 -21.81
N THR A 737 16.28 4.68 -21.46
CA THR A 737 15.81 4.85 -20.08
C THR A 737 14.98 3.67 -19.62
N LEU A 738 14.13 3.12 -20.49
CA LEU A 738 13.27 1.98 -20.19
C LEU A 738 14.09 0.68 -20.08
N SER A 739 15.10 0.50 -20.94
CA SER A 739 16.02 -0.63 -20.88
C SER A 739 16.94 -0.55 -19.66
N ARG A 740 17.46 0.64 -19.31
CA ARG A 740 18.21 0.84 -18.07
C ARG A 740 17.34 0.59 -16.85
N LEU A 741 16.10 1.08 -16.83
CA LEU A 741 15.18 0.86 -15.70
C LEU A 741 14.87 -0.63 -15.51
N VAL A 742 14.69 -1.39 -16.60
CA VAL A 742 14.49 -2.84 -16.57
C VAL A 742 15.76 -3.61 -16.19
N LEU A 743 16.95 -3.12 -16.57
CA LEU A 743 18.24 -3.79 -16.30
C LEU A 743 18.89 -3.41 -14.96
N THR A 744 18.51 -2.28 -14.35
CA THR A 744 19.13 -1.81 -13.10
C THR A 744 18.55 -2.55 -11.89
N ASN A 745 17.26 -2.90 -11.94
CA ASN A 745 16.62 -3.60 -10.83
C ASN A 745 16.73 -5.12 -11.01
N LYS A 746 17.29 -5.81 -10.00
CA LYS A 746 17.43 -7.27 -10.00
C LYS A 746 16.07 -7.98 -10.15
N TRP A 747 15.01 -7.36 -9.62
CA TRP A 747 13.65 -7.89 -9.68
C TRP A 747 13.02 -7.77 -11.08
N THR A 748 13.23 -6.65 -11.78
CA THR A 748 12.74 -6.46 -13.15
C THR A 748 13.47 -7.35 -14.14
N ARG A 749 14.76 -7.63 -13.91
CA ARG A 749 15.52 -8.64 -14.67
C ARG A 749 14.94 -10.04 -14.52
N SER A 750 14.67 -10.47 -13.28
CA SER A 750 14.03 -11.76 -13.01
C SER A 750 12.61 -11.83 -13.59
N MET A 751 11.84 -10.75 -13.53
CA MET A 751 10.51 -10.66 -14.15
C MET A 751 10.54 -10.74 -15.67
N LEU A 752 11.49 -10.08 -16.34
CA LEU A 752 11.64 -10.18 -17.79
C LEU A 752 12.01 -11.61 -18.21
N VAL A 753 12.93 -12.26 -17.50
CA VAL A 753 13.29 -13.66 -17.77
C VAL A 753 12.08 -14.57 -17.55
N ALA A 754 11.34 -14.41 -16.46
CA ALA A 754 10.11 -15.16 -16.20
C ALA A 754 9.04 -14.90 -17.28
N TYR A 755 8.90 -13.67 -17.74
CA TYR A 755 7.97 -13.29 -18.81
C TYR A 755 8.35 -13.94 -20.15
N THR A 756 9.63 -13.91 -20.54
CA THR A 756 10.11 -14.57 -21.76
C THR A 756 9.95 -16.09 -21.70
N MET A 757 10.27 -16.71 -20.56
CA MET A 757 10.01 -18.15 -20.34
C MET A 757 8.52 -18.48 -20.39
N GLY A 758 7.66 -17.64 -19.80
CA GLY A 758 6.21 -17.79 -19.86
C GLY A 758 5.68 -17.70 -21.29
N LEU A 759 6.20 -16.77 -22.09
CA LEU A 759 5.85 -16.63 -23.50
C LEU A 759 6.31 -17.84 -24.33
N HIS A 760 7.52 -18.36 -24.06
CA HIS A 760 8.01 -19.58 -24.71
C HIS A 760 7.17 -20.80 -24.30
N PHE A 761 6.78 -20.90 -23.03
CA PHE A 761 5.89 -21.96 -22.56
C PHE A 761 4.50 -21.87 -23.21
N LEU A 762 3.98 -20.65 -23.38
CA LEU A 762 2.71 -20.41 -24.06
C LEU A 762 2.78 -20.77 -25.54
N MET A 763 3.86 -20.39 -26.23
CA MET A 763 4.12 -20.79 -27.62
C MET A 763 4.20 -22.31 -27.77
N VAL A 764 4.92 -23.00 -26.88
CA VAL A 764 5.00 -24.46 -26.89
C VAL A 764 3.64 -25.09 -26.61
N MET A 765 2.88 -24.56 -25.67
CA MET A 765 1.52 -25.04 -25.37
C MET A 765 0.56 -24.82 -26.55
N MET A 766 0.68 -23.68 -27.24
CA MET A 766 -0.13 -23.37 -28.42
C MET A 766 0.22 -24.30 -29.58
N LEU A 767 1.50 -24.53 -29.84
CA LEU A 767 1.98 -25.48 -30.85
C LEU A 767 1.58 -26.91 -30.50
N TYR A 768 1.65 -27.31 -29.24
CA TYR A 768 1.19 -28.62 -28.77
C TYR A 768 -0.32 -28.79 -28.92
N LYS A 769 -1.11 -27.74 -28.65
CA LYS A 769 -2.55 -27.73 -28.87
C LYS A 769 -2.91 -27.79 -30.35
N MET A 770 -2.15 -27.10 -31.19
CA MET A 770 -2.32 -27.11 -32.64
C MET A 770 -1.95 -28.48 -33.22
N SER A 771 -0.83 -29.09 -32.79
CA SER A 771 -0.43 -30.43 -33.22
C SER A 771 -1.40 -31.51 -32.72
N ALA A 772 -1.90 -31.41 -31.48
CA ALA A 772 -2.91 -32.33 -30.97
C ALA A 772 -4.26 -32.19 -31.69
N TRP A 773 -4.59 -30.98 -32.17
CA TRP A 773 -5.74 -30.75 -33.03
C TRP A 773 -5.54 -31.30 -34.46
N GLU A 774 -4.32 -31.22 -34.99
CA GLU A 774 -3.95 -31.78 -36.30
C GLU A 774 -4.00 -33.31 -36.28
N GLU A 775 -3.56 -33.94 -35.19
CA GLU A 775 -3.57 -35.40 -35.00
C GLU A 775 -5.01 -35.94 -34.84
N CYS A 776 -5.87 -35.23 -34.11
CA CYS A 776 -7.31 -35.56 -34.07
C CYS A 776 -8.04 -35.31 -35.41
N ARG A 777 -7.52 -34.44 -36.29
CA ARG A 777 -8.08 -34.25 -37.64
C ARG A 777 -7.67 -35.39 -38.56
N HIS A 778 -6.49 -35.96 -38.38
CA HIS A 778 -5.99 -37.04 -39.23
C HIS A 778 -6.65 -38.39 -38.93
N ASP A 779 -7.10 -38.63 -37.69
CA ASP A 779 -7.83 -39.83 -37.30
C ASP A 779 -9.26 -39.89 -37.89
N HIS A 780 -9.81 -38.76 -38.35
CA HIS A 780 -11.16 -38.67 -38.91
C HIS A 780 -11.23 -38.90 -40.44
N GLU A 781 -10.08 -39.14 -41.11
CA GLU A 781 -9.99 -39.43 -42.55
C GLU A 781 -9.60 -40.90 -42.86
N THR A 782 -9.86 -41.84 -41.94
CA THR A 782 -9.81 -43.27 -42.29
C THR A 782 -11.23 -43.76 -42.67
N PRO A 783 -11.51 -44.06 -43.96
CA PRO A 783 -12.81 -44.60 -44.34
C PRO A 783 -12.90 -46.06 -43.91
N ASN A 784 -13.74 -46.29 -42.91
CA ASN A 784 -14.09 -47.62 -42.40
C ASN A 784 -15.16 -48.24 -43.31
N ASP A 785 -14.74 -48.80 -44.46
CA ASP A 785 -15.58 -49.67 -45.29
C ASP A 785 -15.68 -51.06 -44.63
N ALA A 786 -16.70 -51.22 -43.79
CA ALA A 786 -17.19 -52.53 -43.38
C ALA A 786 -18.73 -52.50 -43.31
N ASN A 787 -19.34 -52.64 -44.48
CA ASN A 787 -20.77 -52.82 -44.67
C ASN A 787 -21.15 -54.29 -44.43
N PRO A 788 -22.14 -54.60 -43.57
CA PRO A 788 -22.86 -55.86 -43.66
C PRO A 788 -24.31 -55.65 -44.09
N MET A 789 -24.69 -56.48 -45.07
CA MET A 789 -26.02 -57.07 -45.30
C MET A 789 -27.14 -56.20 -45.88
N PHE A 790 -27.36 -56.42 -47.18
CA PHE A 790 -28.69 -56.46 -47.79
C PHE A 790 -29.47 -57.71 -47.33
N PRO A 791 -30.79 -57.62 -47.08
CA PRO A 791 -31.67 -58.78 -47.09
C PRO A 791 -32.21 -58.98 -48.51
N GLY A 792 -32.07 -60.19 -49.03
CA GLY A 792 -32.89 -60.66 -50.14
C GLY A 792 -34.16 -61.29 -49.59
N ASP A 793 -35.27 -61.11 -50.30
CA ASP A 793 -36.21 -62.20 -50.55
C ASP A 793 -37.13 -61.90 -51.73
N ALA A 794 -37.66 -63.00 -52.24
CA ALA A 794 -38.72 -63.24 -53.22
C ALA A 794 -39.78 -62.16 -53.47
#